data_AF-A0AAV5S1M4-F1
#
_entry.id   AF-A0AAV5S1M4-F1
#
_cell.length_a   1.000
_cell.length_b   1.000
_cell.length_c   1.000
_cell.angle_alpha   90.00
_cell.angle_beta   90.00
_cell.angle_gamma   90.00
#
_symmetry.space_group_name_H-M   'P 1'
#
loop_
_entity.id
_entity.type
_entity.pdbx_description
1 polymer ?
#
loop_
_entity_poly.entity_id
_entity_poly.type
_entity_poly.pdbx_seq_one_letter_code
_entity_poly.pdbx_strand_id
1 'polypeptide(L)'
;MSSKFYRIPGSHRPSFTSDESSSLLPDGAGNETYFNYRATPQGQKISSRYDPTNPNKDKLGTYDGVFVPTALNVLSILMFLRFGFILGQLGILCTIGLLLLSYLINLLTTLSISAISTNGTVRGGGAYYMISRCLGPEFGGSIGLVFFLGQVFNSGMNAIGIVEPILYNLGQNIEGEPAAALFSLLPRGDLYVFIYATVILFVCFGVAIVGSQTVSKAGNILFIVLALSILSIPISAAFKGPFKNGKIVYSGPSWNTFYGNLFPHFTKGAAGSLLKTKETFSNLFGVFFPATAGIFAGAGMSSELRKPSKSIPKGTLWGLLFTFSCYFIVVIAMSCSIPRETLYSEVQVIQSVSAVQWLIFLGELSTSLFSIIVGMVGAAYVLEAISKDNILPGLSVFCSRPIYPLIFTWILTQLCLLSDVNKIASFITLTFLMTFIVMNLACFLLEVSAAPNFRPSFNYFDRYTSFTGAVLSIIAMIVVDGITASAIILAMGILFLLIHYFCPPKPWGDVSQSLIYHQVRKYLLRLRQDNIKYWRPQVLLFVDNPRTSWKLIRFCNSLKKGGLYVLGHVTVTNDFQTQYNELKKQKHAWEKIRDMSKIKAFVQVATGPSLLWGIRNVYLGSGLGGMKPNISVIGFFDLQSYRNNYSQREIPQLTASEDVTKQAVCVNIPEGSLPLPTDMFKNECKVKINQWVEVIEDLSLMQSNIAVARGFRALNIPEKGEKLHGKKEIIDLYPIQMSATMSSEPGQPSVVTSNFDTYTLILQLGAILITVPEWRDTHELRIILFVENDYDRGSESDRMTKLLQVLRIEATLIVVSLDQFRVYNTIVKGNSIAFEYVNKMLEGSEWWKDLVDARQTLMPRRRFSTTNTPSTSQDQEGRSEQIKIKKTRKYSTSKMQKMGVSLKMESNMPKGTIQTPIMSDDSDNETDSMRESHLSIAEVAREMRHEHTKRLASSISKFQKRSSSQNLKPVFSGRALPNTRVLEDSTGDQPSIVPIDDNLESSPSRADGSSARSIAPEISPCCSESSLVEAMENLGFGDLPSRAQYLVLNDMMLQLSRNSSLIFSTLPIPPLGTHKDLQQSLDYIEDIDVWLNSLPPTMLINSQTMTVTTAL
;
A
#
# COMPACT_ATOMS: atom_id res chain seq x y z
N MET A 1 -28.37 -2.43 30.30
CA MET A 1 -27.53 -1.27 29.96
C MET A 1 -28.06 -0.68 28.66
N SER A 2 -28.70 0.50 28.73
CA SER A 2 -29.22 1.16 27.53
C SER A 2 -28.07 1.65 26.65
N SER A 3 -28.14 1.36 25.35
CA SER A 3 -27.11 1.76 24.41
C SER A 3 -27.12 3.29 24.27
N LYS A 4 -25.93 3.90 24.30
CA LYS A 4 -25.73 5.36 24.14
C LYS A 4 -26.03 5.85 22.71
N PHE A 5 -26.61 5.02 21.84
CA PHE A 5 -26.80 5.32 20.43
C PHE A 5 -27.84 6.43 20.17
N TYR A 6 -28.81 6.60 21.06
CA TYR A 6 -29.92 7.56 20.88
C TYR A 6 -29.71 8.94 21.54
N ARG A 7 -28.47 9.33 21.86
CA ARG A 7 -28.16 10.64 22.47
C ARG A 7 -27.54 11.66 21.50
N ILE A 8 -27.81 11.51 20.19
CA ILE A 8 -27.38 12.48 19.19
C ILE A 8 -28.54 13.46 18.92
N PRO A 9 -28.33 14.79 19.06
CA PRO A 9 -29.35 15.78 18.73
C PRO A 9 -29.64 15.73 17.21
N GLY A 10 -30.91 15.60 16.84
CA GLY A 10 -31.36 15.52 15.44
C GLY A 10 -31.86 14.14 14.96
N SER A 11 -31.91 13.11 15.83
CA SER A 11 -32.55 11.83 15.47
C SER A 11 -34.03 11.81 15.86
N HIS A 12 -34.92 11.60 14.87
CA HIS A 12 -36.35 11.42 15.11
C HIS A 12 -36.60 10.17 15.96
N ARG A 13 -37.14 10.37 17.17
CA ARG A 13 -37.78 9.29 17.94
C ARG A 13 -39.13 8.97 17.28
N PRO A 14 -39.46 7.70 17.00
CA PRO A 14 -40.85 7.35 16.74
C PRO A 14 -41.65 7.53 18.04
N SER A 15 -42.77 8.25 17.95
CA SER A 15 -43.69 8.50 19.05
C SER A 15 -44.36 7.20 19.48
N PHE A 16 -44.13 6.78 20.72
CA PHE A 16 -44.98 5.79 21.38
C PHE A 16 -46.20 6.53 21.93
N THR A 17 -47.35 6.35 21.29
CA THR A 17 -48.66 6.64 21.87
C THR A 17 -49.20 5.36 22.49
N SER A 18 -49.29 5.35 23.82
CA SER A 18 -50.12 4.44 24.59
C SER A 18 -51.58 4.91 24.56
N ASP A 19 -52.48 3.96 24.76
CA ASP A 19 -53.92 4.09 24.96
C ASP A 19 -54.78 3.99 23.69
N GLU A 20 -55.24 2.76 23.41
CA GLU A 20 -56.65 2.56 23.09
C GLU A 20 -57.07 1.10 23.38
N SER A 21 -58.15 1.00 24.14
CA SER A 21 -58.82 -0.22 24.57
C SER A 21 -59.85 -0.70 23.56
N SER A 22 -59.88 -2.03 23.39
CA SER A 22 -61.02 -2.88 23.03
C SER A 22 -61.58 -2.91 21.59
N SER A 23 -61.58 -4.17 21.11
CA SER A 23 -62.63 -4.87 20.37
C SER A 23 -63.00 -4.35 18.99
N LEU A 24 -62.45 -5.02 17.98
CA LEU A 24 -63.15 -5.60 16.83
C LEU A 24 -62.06 -6.07 15.85
N LEU A 25 -61.81 -7.38 15.78
CA LEU A 25 -61.44 -8.14 14.57
C LEU A 25 -61.06 -9.59 14.97
N PRO A 26 -61.44 -10.63 14.19
CA PRO A 26 -61.37 -12.02 14.62
C PRO A 26 -60.01 -12.67 14.33
N ASP A 27 -59.71 -13.70 15.11
CA ASP A 27 -58.59 -14.62 14.95
C ASP A 27 -58.46 -15.18 13.52
N GLY A 28 -57.28 -15.03 12.93
CA GLY A 28 -56.95 -15.70 11.68
C GLY A 28 -55.67 -15.20 11.02
N ALA A 29 -54.65 -16.05 11.02
CA ALA A 29 -53.41 -15.94 10.23
C ALA A 29 -52.49 -14.75 10.56
N GLY A 30 -51.63 -14.95 11.56
CA GLY A 30 -50.48 -14.10 11.79
C GLY A 30 -49.51 -14.15 10.61
N ASN A 31 -49.36 -13.01 9.93
CA ASN A 31 -48.29 -12.70 8.99
C ASN A 31 -46.92 -13.04 9.61
N GLU A 32 -46.23 -14.01 9.03
CA GLU A 32 -44.82 -14.26 9.29
C GLU A 32 -44.00 -13.07 8.79
N THR A 33 -43.71 -12.15 9.70
CA THR A 33 -42.64 -11.16 9.48
C THR A 33 -41.30 -11.83 9.75
N TYR A 34 -40.35 -11.62 8.83
CA TYR A 34 -39.01 -12.23 8.72
C TYR A 34 -38.07 -12.08 9.94
N PHE A 35 -38.55 -11.53 11.06
CA PHE A 35 -37.76 -11.19 12.25
C PHE A 35 -38.42 -11.59 13.57
N ASN A 36 -39.11 -12.74 13.62
CA ASN A 36 -39.43 -13.35 14.91
C ASN A 36 -38.24 -14.17 15.42
N TYR A 37 -37.34 -13.52 16.18
CA TYR A 37 -36.53 -14.23 17.16
C TYR A 37 -37.49 -14.76 18.24
N ARG A 38 -38.14 -15.91 17.98
CA ARG A 38 -38.68 -16.73 19.05
C ARG A 38 -37.50 -16.96 19.99
N ALA A 39 -37.60 -16.39 21.20
CA ALA A 39 -36.71 -16.74 22.29
C ALA A 39 -36.61 -18.25 22.31
N THR A 40 -35.41 -18.78 22.03
CA THR A 40 -35.10 -20.19 22.26
C THR A 40 -35.69 -20.53 23.62
N PRO A 41 -36.57 -21.55 23.73
CA PRO A 41 -37.09 -21.94 25.03
C PRO A 41 -35.89 -22.08 25.95
N GLN A 42 -35.99 -21.52 27.17
CA GLN A 42 -34.99 -21.74 28.21
C GLN A 42 -35.01 -23.23 28.58
N GLY A 43 -34.46 -24.07 27.70
CA GLY A 43 -34.09 -25.42 28.06
C GLY A 43 -33.16 -25.32 29.25
N GLN A 44 -33.39 -26.15 30.27
CA GLN A 44 -32.44 -26.33 31.35
C GLN A 44 -31.02 -26.34 30.76
N LYS A 45 -30.11 -25.55 31.32
CA LYS A 45 -28.71 -25.54 30.89
C LYS A 45 -28.10 -26.91 31.20
N ILE A 46 -28.33 -27.88 30.31
CA ILE A 46 -27.69 -29.19 30.37
C ILE A 46 -26.21 -28.91 30.20
N SER A 47 -25.40 -29.38 31.16
CA SER A 47 -23.96 -29.26 31.05
C SER A 47 -23.55 -29.88 29.71
N SER A 48 -22.71 -29.19 28.95
CA SER A 48 -22.19 -29.68 27.67
C SER A 48 -21.52 -31.07 27.70
N ARG A 49 -21.32 -31.65 28.90
CA ARG A 49 -20.83 -33.02 29.14
C ARG A 49 -21.93 -34.07 29.02
N TYR A 50 -23.13 -33.70 29.45
CA TYR A 50 -24.31 -34.55 29.49
C TYR A 50 -25.28 -34.25 28.34
N ASP A 51 -24.86 -33.42 27.40
CA ASP A 51 -25.59 -33.14 26.17
C ASP A 51 -25.26 -34.24 25.14
N PRO A 52 -26.20 -35.17 24.86
CA PRO A 52 -25.97 -36.26 23.93
C PRO A 52 -25.74 -35.78 22.50
N THR A 53 -26.11 -34.53 22.18
CA THR A 53 -25.99 -33.94 20.83
C THR A 53 -24.65 -33.22 20.59
N ASN A 54 -23.82 -33.07 21.62
CA ASN A 54 -22.56 -32.34 21.50
C ASN A 54 -21.42 -33.22 20.93
N PRO A 55 -20.86 -32.90 19.74
CA PRO A 55 -19.77 -33.67 19.13
C PRO A 55 -18.45 -33.62 19.94
N ASN A 56 -18.32 -32.67 20.87
CA ASN A 56 -17.16 -32.51 21.75
C ASN A 56 -17.44 -33.02 23.17
N LYS A 57 -18.37 -33.98 23.37
CA LYS A 57 -18.68 -34.52 24.70
C LYS A 57 -17.48 -35.21 25.36
N ASP A 58 -16.60 -35.84 24.58
CA ASP A 58 -15.43 -36.57 25.08
C ASP A 58 -14.22 -35.66 25.35
N LYS A 59 -14.33 -34.36 25.02
CA LYS A 59 -13.31 -33.34 25.29
C LYS A 59 -13.30 -32.88 26.75
N LEU A 60 -12.13 -32.44 27.20
CA LEU A 60 -11.86 -31.99 28.57
C LEU A 60 -12.63 -30.70 28.93
N GLY A 61 -12.98 -30.60 30.22
CA GLY A 61 -13.60 -29.42 30.81
C GLY A 61 -12.57 -28.42 31.38
N THR A 62 -13.07 -27.34 32.00
CA THR A 62 -12.21 -26.31 32.62
C THR A 62 -11.37 -26.84 33.78
N TYR A 63 -11.93 -27.73 34.61
CA TYR A 63 -11.25 -28.26 35.78
C TYR A 63 -10.12 -29.24 35.37
N ASP A 64 -10.49 -30.34 34.71
CA ASP A 64 -9.56 -31.40 34.30
C ASP A 64 -8.53 -30.95 33.25
N GLY A 65 -8.92 -30.02 32.36
CA GLY A 65 -8.10 -29.63 31.21
C GLY A 65 -7.29 -28.35 31.36
N VAL A 66 -7.61 -27.49 32.34
CA VAL A 66 -6.90 -26.20 32.51
C VAL A 66 -6.48 -25.98 33.96
N PHE A 67 -7.41 -26.02 34.91
CA PHE A 67 -7.12 -25.73 36.31
C PHE A 67 -6.09 -26.71 36.91
N VAL A 68 -6.35 -28.02 36.82
CA VAL A 68 -5.47 -29.05 37.39
C VAL A 68 -4.07 -29.02 36.74
N PRO A 69 -3.95 -29.00 35.39
CA PRO A 69 -2.64 -28.88 34.76
C PRO A 69 -1.88 -27.60 35.10
N THR A 70 -2.58 -26.47 35.21
CA THR A 70 -1.95 -25.20 35.59
C THR A 70 -1.48 -25.24 37.04
N ALA A 71 -2.31 -25.71 37.97
CA ALA A 71 -1.96 -25.79 39.38
C ALA A 71 -0.79 -26.74 39.64
N LEU A 72 -0.81 -27.93 39.06
CA LEU A 72 0.27 -28.92 39.21
C LEU A 72 1.59 -28.47 38.59
N ASN A 73 1.56 -27.81 37.43
CA ASN A 73 2.78 -27.36 36.77
C ASN A 73 3.37 -26.09 37.42
N VAL A 74 2.51 -25.24 38.01
CA VAL A 74 2.98 -24.11 38.83
C VAL A 74 3.50 -24.60 40.17
N LEU A 75 2.83 -25.54 40.85
CA LEU A 75 3.30 -26.16 42.11
C LEU A 75 4.46 -27.13 41.83
N SER A 76 5.64 -26.57 41.57
CA SER A 76 6.85 -27.30 41.22
C SER A 76 7.53 -27.96 42.43
N ILE A 77 8.36 -28.98 42.18
CA ILE A 77 9.27 -29.58 43.16
C ILE A 77 10.16 -28.55 43.88
N LEU A 78 10.43 -27.41 43.24
CA LEU A 78 11.21 -26.31 43.84
C LEU A 78 10.60 -25.76 45.12
N MET A 79 9.28 -25.85 45.30
CA MET A 79 8.64 -25.49 46.57
C MET A 79 9.16 -26.37 47.72
N PHE A 80 9.34 -27.66 47.49
CA PHE A 80 9.80 -28.59 48.52
C PHE A 80 11.33 -28.52 48.74
N LEU A 81 12.10 -28.41 47.65
CA LEU A 81 13.57 -28.47 47.71
C LEU A 81 14.26 -27.12 47.92
N ARG A 82 13.62 -26.00 47.57
CA ARG A 82 14.31 -24.69 47.51
C ARG A 82 13.68 -23.60 48.36
N PHE A 83 12.40 -23.70 48.76
CA PHE A 83 11.80 -22.64 49.60
C PHE A 83 12.47 -22.51 50.96
N GLY A 84 12.94 -23.61 51.56
CA GLY A 84 13.71 -23.57 52.82
C GLY A 84 14.98 -22.75 52.69
N PHE A 85 15.78 -23.06 51.66
CA PHE A 85 17.00 -22.32 51.33
C PHE A 85 16.72 -20.84 51.01
N ILE A 86 15.73 -20.56 50.16
CA ILE A 86 15.37 -19.18 49.75
C ILE A 86 14.92 -18.37 50.97
N LEU A 87 14.09 -18.94 51.83
CA LEU A 87 13.60 -18.30 53.04
C LEU A 87 14.74 -18.04 54.03
N GLY A 88 15.68 -18.98 54.17
CA GLY A 88 16.87 -18.80 55.00
C GLY A 88 17.69 -17.58 54.56
N GLN A 89 17.96 -17.46 53.26
CA GLN A 89 18.79 -16.37 52.70
C GLN A 89 18.06 -15.02 52.66
N LEU A 90 16.85 -14.97 52.07
CA LEU A 90 16.11 -13.72 51.85
C LEU A 90 15.32 -13.26 53.08
N GLY A 91 15.03 -14.15 54.03
CA GLY A 91 14.05 -13.88 55.07
C GLY A 91 12.63 -13.77 54.50
N ILE A 92 11.64 -13.68 55.38
CA ILE A 92 10.22 -13.72 54.98
C ILE A 92 9.81 -12.50 54.13
N LEU A 93 10.27 -11.29 54.48
CA LEU A 93 9.80 -10.06 53.85
C LEU A 93 10.21 -9.98 52.38
N CYS A 94 11.49 -10.27 52.08
CA CYS A 94 11.97 -10.31 50.71
C CYS A 94 11.40 -11.53 49.96
N THR A 95 11.19 -12.68 50.62
CA THR A 95 10.56 -13.85 49.98
C THR A 95 9.12 -13.57 49.55
N ILE A 96 8.32 -12.91 50.40
CA ILE A 96 6.96 -12.48 50.05
C ILE A 96 6.98 -11.41 48.94
N GLY A 97 7.90 -10.44 49.00
CA GLY A 97 8.06 -9.45 47.94
C GLY A 97 8.40 -10.09 46.59
N LEU A 98 9.28 -11.09 46.59
CA LEU A 98 9.68 -11.86 45.41
C LEU A 98 8.50 -12.70 44.87
N LEU A 99 7.72 -13.33 45.75
CA LEU A 99 6.48 -14.05 45.41
C LEU A 99 5.47 -13.10 44.75
N LEU A 100 5.19 -11.94 45.33
CA LEU A 100 4.27 -10.94 44.79
C LEU A 100 4.71 -10.44 43.41
N LEU A 101 5.99 -10.12 43.24
CA LEU A 101 6.55 -9.68 41.96
C LEU A 101 6.40 -10.75 40.87
N SER A 102 6.74 -12.00 41.19
CA SER A 102 6.64 -13.11 40.23
C SER A 102 5.19 -13.37 39.81
N TYR A 103 4.26 -13.38 40.78
CA TYR A 103 2.84 -13.56 40.49
C TYR A 103 2.21 -12.36 39.77
N LEU A 104 2.71 -11.14 39.97
CA LEU A 104 2.30 -9.97 39.19
C LEU A 104 2.67 -10.14 37.70
N ILE A 105 3.89 -10.58 37.40
CA ILE A 105 4.32 -10.88 36.02
C ILE A 105 3.44 -11.98 35.40
N ASN A 106 3.19 -13.05 36.15
CA ASN A 106 2.33 -14.15 35.71
C ASN A 106 0.89 -13.70 35.49
N LEU A 107 0.34 -12.85 36.36
CA LEU A 107 -1.01 -12.32 36.25
C LEU A 107 -1.15 -11.48 34.98
N LEU A 108 -0.26 -10.50 34.76
CA LEU A 108 -0.28 -9.64 33.57
C LEU A 108 -0.20 -10.49 32.28
N THR A 109 0.67 -11.49 32.27
CA THR A 109 0.79 -12.41 31.13
C THR A 109 -0.44 -13.29 30.96
N THR A 110 -1.07 -13.73 32.06
CA THR A 110 -2.33 -14.48 32.03
C THR A 110 -3.48 -13.65 31.44
N LEU A 111 -3.52 -12.34 31.70
CA LEU A 111 -4.49 -11.44 31.08
C LEU A 111 -4.29 -11.38 29.55
N SER A 112 -3.04 -11.28 29.08
CA SER A 112 -2.68 -11.32 27.66
C SER A 112 -3.05 -12.65 26.98
N ILE A 113 -2.72 -13.79 27.62
CA ILE A 113 -3.13 -15.13 27.13
C ILE A 113 -4.65 -15.24 27.06
N SER A 114 -5.35 -14.69 28.06
CA SER A 114 -6.82 -14.69 28.11
C SER A 114 -7.42 -13.87 26.97
N ALA A 115 -6.83 -12.73 26.65
CA ALA A 115 -7.24 -11.89 25.51
C ALA A 115 -7.11 -12.63 24.17
N ILE A 116 -5.98 -13.30 23.93
CA ILE A 116 -5.76 -14.09 22.71
C ILE A 116 -6.71 -15.29 22.67
N SER A 117 -6.89 -16.00 23.79
CA SER A 117 -7.78 -17.17 23.83
C SER A 117 -9.26 -16.84 23.62
N THR A 118 -9.64 -15.59 23.88
CA THR A 118 -11.00 -15.08 23.61
C THR A 118 -11.12 -14.39 22.26
N ASN A 119 -10.02 -14.31 21.49
CA ASN A 119 -10.02 -13.73 20.17
C ASN A 119 -10.42 -14.77 19.10
N GLY A 120 -11.65 -14.66 18.61
CA GLY A 120 -12.18 -15.54 17.56
C GLY A 120 -12.39 -17.00 18.00
N THR A 121 -12.55 -17.90 17.02
CA THR A 121 -12.71 -19.34 17.28
C THR A 121 -11.36 -20.01 17.41
N VAL A 122 -10.92 -20.28 18.65
CA VAL A 122 -9.71 -21.07 18.91
C VAL A 122 -9.94 -22.50 18.43
N ARG A 123 -9.39 -22.84 17.26
CA ARG A 123 -9.32 -24.23 16.78
C ARG A 123 -8.21 -24.98 17.52
N GLY A 124 -8.39 -26.30 17.66
CA GLY A 124 -7.62 -27.11 18.59
C GLY A 124 -6.18 -27.44 18.17
N GLY A 125 -5.26 -26.47 18.25
CA GLY A 125 -3.83 -26.65 17.92
C GLY A 125 -2.85 -26.28 19.03
N GLY A 126 -3.31 -26.19 20.28
CA GLY A 126 -2.44 -25.84 21.43
C GLY A 126 -2.13 -24.34 21.54
N ALA A 127 -1.26 -23.99 22.50
CA ALA A 127 -0.86 -22.61 22.77
C ALA A 127 -0.20 -21.94 21.55
N TYR A 128 0.68 -22.66 20.84
CA TYR A 128 1.33 -22.15 19.63
C TYR A 128 0.32 -21.77 18.54
N TYR A 129 -0.65 -22.63 18.22
CA TYR A 129 -1.64 -22.35 17.18
C TYR A 129 -2.47 -21.10 17.51
N MET A 130 -2.83 -20.93 18.78
CA MET A 130 -3.55 -19.75 19.24
C MET A 130 -2.74 -18.46 19.01
N ILE A 131 -1.43 -18.52 19.27
CA ILE A 131 -0.49 -17.40 19.11
C ILE A 131 -0.22 -17.11 17.62
N SER A 132 0.12 -18.13 16.82
CA SER A 132 0.51 -17.96 15.41
C SER A 132 -0.63 -17.44 14.53
N ARG A 133 -1.88 -17.77 14.86
CA ARG A 133 -3.05 -17.30 14.13
C ARG A 133 -3.45 -15.87 14.48
N CYS A 134 -3.08 -15.40 15.67
CA CYS A 134 -3.28 -14.00 16.05
C CYS A 134 -2.14 -13.10 15.58
N LEU A 135 -0.89 -13.60 15.59
CA LEU A 135 0.31 -12.79 15.36
C LEU A 135 0.99 -12.99 14.00
N GLY A 136 0.59 -14.00 13.25
CA GLY A 136 1.27 -14.41 12.03
C GLY A 136 2.37 -15.46 12.30
N PRO A 137 2.89 -16.05 11.21
CA PRO A 137 3.86 -17.15 11.25
C PRO A 137 5.21 -16.77 11.87
N GLU A 138 5.68 -15.52 11.70
CA GLU A 138 6.99 -15.07 12.18
C GLU A 138 7.08 -15.02 13.70
N PHE A 139 6.16 -14.27 14.32
CA PHE A 139 6.03 -14.19 15.77
C PHE A 139 5.64 -15.55 16.34
N GLY A 140 4.64 -16.21 15.76
CA GLY A 140 4.18 -17.52 16.21
C GLY A 140 5.29 -18.57 16.22
N GLY A 141 6.03 -18.69 15.12
CA GLY A 141 7.12 -19.67 14.96
C GLY A 141 8.27 -19.42 15.91
N SER A 142 8.71 -18.16 16.05
CA SER A 142 9.80 -17.80 16.97
C SER A 142 9.44 -18.11 18.43
N ILE A 143 8.24 -17.71 18.87
CA ILE A 143 7.73 -17.97 20.22
C ILE A 143 7.58 -19.47 20.45
N GLY A 144 7.01 -20.18 19.47
CA GLY A 144 6.78 -21.61 19.54
C GLY A 144 8.06 -22.41 19.76
N LEU A 145 9.14 -22.07 19.04
CA LEU A 145 10.43 -22.75 19.18
C LEU A 145 11.11 -22.49 20.52
N VAL A 146 11.06 -21.26 21.04
CA VAL A 146 11.61 -20.97 22.38
C VAL A 146 10.79 -21.62 23.48
N PHE A 147 9.45 -21.59 23.36
CA PHE A 147 8.57 -22.27 24.29
C PHE A 147 8.79 -23.79 24.28
N PHE A 148 8.99 -24.38 23.10
CA PHE A 148 9.37 -25.78 22.93
C PHE A 148 10.66 -26.11 23.71
N LEU A 149 11.73 -25.33 23.52
CA LEU A 149 12.99 -25.53 24.22
C LEU A 149 12.82 -25.38 25.75
N GLY A 150 12.10 -24.35 26.19
CA GLY A 150 11.82 -24.12 27.60
C GLY A 150 11.09 -25.30 28.27
N GLN A 151 10.13 -25.92 27.58
CA GLN A 151 9.41 -27.09 28.09
C GLN A 151 10.28 -28.36 28.16
N VAL A 152 11.16 -28.56 27.17
CA VAL A 152 12.13 -29.66 27.17
C VAL A 152 13.10 -29.51 28.35
N PHE A 153 13.67 -28.32 28.55
CA PHE A 153 14.54 -28.06 29.69
C PHE A 153 13.82 -28.21 31.03
N ASN A 154 12.58 -27.72 31.12
CA ASN A 154 11.75 -27.89 32.32
C ASN A 154 11.50 -29.37 32.64
N SER A 155 11.19 -30.19 31.63
CA SER A 155 11.04 -31.64 31.83
C SER A 155 12.34 -32.31 32.28
N GLY A 156 13.49 -31.93 31.71
CA GLY A 156 14.80 -32.45 32.11
C GLY A 156 15.17 -32.09 33.55
N MET A 157 14.94 -30.83 33.94
CA MET A 157 15.19 -30.35 35.32
C MET A 157 14.36 -31.12 36.35
N ASN A 158 13.06 -31.34 36.09
CA ASN A 158 12.20 -32.10 37.01
C ASN A 158 12.58 -33.60 37.05
N ALA A 159 13.07 -34.16 35.94
CA ALA A 159 13.56 -35.54 35.89
C ALA A 159 14.86 -35.76 36.69
N ILE A 160 15.74 -34.76 36.79
CA ILE A 160 16.89 -34.82 37.71
C ILE A 160 16.44 -34.50 39.14
N GLY A 161 15.58 -33.49 39.31
CA GLY A 161 15.11 -33.01 40.61
C GLY A 161 14.37 -34.06 41.43
N ILE A 162 13.64 -34.98 40.79
CA ILE A 162 12.94 -36.09 41.47
C ILE A 162 13.91 -37.14 42.06
N VAL A 163 15.16 -37.22 41.57
CA VAL A 163 16.15 -38.18 42.08
C VAL A 163 16.69 -37.76 43.45
N GLU A 164 16.78 -36.46 43.73
CA GLU A 164 17.24 -35.91 45.02
C GLU A 164 16.38 -36.39 46.21
N PRO A 165 15.04 -36.30 46.21
CA PRO A 165 14.19 -36.86 47.27
C PRO A 165 14.16 -38.39 47.30
N ILE A 166 14.34 -39.07 46.17
CA ILE A 166 14.46 -40.53 46.13
C ILE A 166 15.74 -40.98 46.86
N LEU A 167 16.87 -40.31 46.62
CA LEU A 167 18.15 -40.64 47.26
C LEU A 167 18.23 -40.26 48.73
N TYR A 168 17.53 -39.19 49.14
CA TYR A 168 17.41 -38.83 50.55
C TYR A 168 16.66 -39.90 51.35
N ASN A 169 15.58 -40.42 50.79
CA ASN A 169 14.72 -41.39 51.45
C ASN A 169 15.20 -42.83 51.33
N LEU A 170 15.70 -43.21 50.15
CA LEU A 170 16.03 -44.60 49.81
C LEU A 170 17.54 -44.88 49.63
N GLY A 171 18.42 -43.89 49.75
CA GLY A 171 19.85 -44.05 49.47
C GLY A 171 20.59 -44.90 50.50
N GLN A 172 21.58 -45.67 50.07
CA GLN A 172 22.48 -46.41 50.96
C GLN A 172 23.36 -45.45 51.77
N ASN A 173 23.62 -45.84 53.03
CA ASN A 173 24.45 -45.07 53.94
C ASN A 173 25.92 -45.25 53.54
N ILE A 174 26.58 -44.16 53.14
CA ILE A 174 28.03 -44.10 52.90
C ILE A 174 28.65 -43.30 54.06
N GLU A 175 29.84 -43.67 54.50
CA GLU A 175 30.57 -42.91 55.53
C GLU A 175 30.76 -41.44 55.10
N GLY A 176 30.24 -40.51 55.90
CA GLY A 176 30.34 -39.06 55.68
C GLY A 176 29.07 -38.34 55.24
N GLU A 177 28.00 -39.05 54.88
CA GLU A 177 26.72 -38.49 54.42
C GLU A 177 25.54 -38.91 55.33
N PRO A 178 24.44 -38.13 55.41
CA PRO A 178 23.30 -38.44 56.28
C PRO A 178 22.66 -39.79 55.92
N ALA A 179 22.24 -40.50 56.99
CA ALA A 179 21.57 -41.79 56.89
C ALA A 179 20.22 -41.66 56.16
N ALA A 180 19.82 -42.70 55.43
CA ALA A 180 18.54 -42.75 54.72
C ALA A 180 17.36 -42.47 55.66
N ALA A 181 16.45 -41.58 55.25
CA ALA A 181 15.30 -41.20 56.09
C ALA A 181 14.24 -42.31 56.24
N LEU A 182 14.13 -43.22 55.25
CA LEU A 182 13.15 -44.32 55.25
C LEU A 182 13.80 -45.71 55.18
N PHE A 183 14.42 -46.07 54.05
CA PHE A 183 14.98 -47.42 53.82
C PHE A 183 16.28 -47.35 53.01
N SER A 184 17.40 -47.91 53.47
CA SER A 184 18.69 -47.80 52.76
C SER A 184 18.88 -48.85 51.64
N LEU A 185 18.29 -48.65 50.46
CA LEU A 185 18.28 -49.63 49.37
C LEU A 185 19.17 -49.27 48.16
N LEU A 186 19.16 -48.01 47.70
CA LEU A 186 19.75 -47.61 46.41
C LEU A 186 21.19 -47.07 46.54
N PRO A 187 22.15 -47.49 45.68
CA PRO A 187 23.50 -46.94 45.67
C PRO A 187 23.52 -45.46 45.25
N ARG A 188 24.44 -44.68 45.86
CA ARG A 188 24.67 -43.25 45.57
C ARG A 188 25.87 -43.06 44.62
N GLY A 189 25.74 -42.15 43.66
CA GLY A 189 26.80 -41.72 42.74
C GLY A 189 26.24 -41.00 41.49
N ASP A 190 27.04 -40.16 40.84
CA ASP A 190 26.57 -39.30 39.73
C ASP A 190 26.05 -40.11 38.53
N LEU A 191 26.70 -41.23 38.20
CA LEU A 191 26.23 -42.16 37.18
C LEU A 191 24.89 -42.82 37.57
N TYR A 192 24.72 -43.16 38.85
CA TYR A 192 23.47 -43.72 39.34
C TYR A 192 22.34 -42.68 39.30
N VAL A 193 22.61 -41.41 39.62
CA VAL A 193 21.64 -40.30 39.46
C VAL A 193 21.15 -40.21 38.02
N PHE A 194 22.06 -40.26 37.05
CA PHE A 194 21.71 -40.25 35.63
C PHE A 194 20.87 -41.48 35.22
N ILE A 195 21.21 -42.67 35.70
CA ILE A 195 20.45 -43.90 35.43
C ILE A 195 19.03 -43.80 36.01
N TYR A 196 18.88 -43.36 37.26
CA TYR A 196 17.56 -43.21 37.89
C TYR A 196 16.70 -42.18 37.14
N ALA A 197 17.26 -41.01 36.81
CA ALA A 197 16.57 -39.99 36.02
C ALA A 197 16.13 -40.54 34.65
N THR A 198 16.99 -41.32 33.98
CA THR A 198 16.70 -41.96 32.68
C THR A 198 15.56 -42.97 32.78
N VAL A 199 15.57 -43.83 33.81
CA VAL A 199 14.51 -44.82 34.04
C VAL A 199 13.18 -44.12 34.31
N ILE A 200 13.16 -43.09 35.16
CA ILE A 200 11.95 -42.31 35.46
C ILE A 200 11.43 -41.62 34.20
N LEU A 201 12.30 -40.98 33.42
CA LEU A 201 11.93 -40.34 32.16
C LEU A 201 11.34 -41.34 31.17
N PHE A 202 11.90 -42.55 31.07
CA PHE A 202 11.38 -43.62 30.22
C PHE A 202 9.99 -44.11 30.67
N VAL A 203 9.75 -44.24 31.98
CA VAL A 203 8.42 -44.57 32.54
C VAL A 203 7.40 -43.47 32.20
N CYS A 204 7.77 -42.20 32.38
CA CYS A 204 6.92 -41.07 32.00
C CYS A 204 6.64 -41.04 30.49
N PHE A 205 7.60 -41.42 29.65
CA PHE A 205 7.42 -41.56 28.20
C PHE A 205 6.43 -42.66 27.85
N GLY A 206 6.50 -43.81 28.53
CA GLY A 206 5.49 -44.86 28.40
C GLY A 206 4.07 -44.35 28.68
N VAL A 207 3.88 -43.59 29.76
CA VAL A 207 2.57 -42.98 30.11
C VAL A 207 2.12 -41.96 29.06
N ALA A 208 3.04 -41.18 28.50
CA ALA A 208 2.74 -40.17 27.49
C ALA A 208 2.23 -40.76 26.16
N ILE A 209 2.71 -41.94 25.75
CA ILE A 209 2.30 -42.61 24.50
C ILE A 209 0.84 -43.11 24.56
N VAL A 210 0.38 -43.56 25.74
CA VAL A 210 -0.96 -44.16 25.91
C VAL A 210 -2.09 -43.14 25.63
N GLY A 211 -1.82 -41.84 25.75
CA GLY A 211 -2.69 -40.77 25.25
C GLY A 211 -3.08 -39.71 26.30
N SER A 212 -3.61 -38.58 25.81
CA SER A 212 -3.92 -37.37 26.60
C SER A 212 -4.99 -37.57 27.69
N GLN A 213 -5.96 -38.46 27.46
CA GLN A 213 -6.99 -38.77 28.46
C GLN A 213 -6.43 -39.47 29.69
N THR A 214 -5.45 -40.37 29.49
CA THR A 214 -4.76 -41.06 30.59
C THR A 214 -3.92 -40.06 31.38
N VAL A 215 -3.24 -39.13 30.69
CA VAL A 215 -2.47 -38.05 31.33
C VAL A 215 -3.36 -37.16 32.20
N SER A 216 -4.54 -36.75 31.73
CA SER A 216 -5.47 -35.92 32.53
C SER A 216 -6.03 -36.68 33.75
N LYS A 217 -6.40 -37.96 33.59
CA LYS A 217 -6.88 -38.79 34.72
C LYS A 217 -5.79 -39.02 35.77
N ALA A 218 -4.57 -39.33 35.33
CA ALA A 218 -3.41 -39.46 36.22
C ALA A 218 -3.12 -38.13 36.93
N GLY A 219 -3.20 -37.01 36.20
CA GLY A 219 -3.06 -35.66 36.75
C GLY A 219 -4.01 -35.38 37.91
N ASN A 220 -5.28 -35.76 37.81
CA ASN A 220 -6.23 -35.57 38.92
C ASN A 220 -5.83 -36.35 40.18
N ILE A 221 -5.33 -37.58 40.05
CA ILE A 221 -4.86 -38.39 41.18
C ILE A 221 -3.62 -37.73 41.81
N LEU A 222 -2.66 -37.35 40.97
CA LEU A 222 -1.43 -36.66 41.38
C LEU A 222 -1.75 -35.32 42.09
N PHE A 223 -2.72 -34.57 41.60
CA PHE A 223 -3.18 -33.33 42.23
C PHE A 223 -3.74 -33.54 43.64
N ILE A 224 -4.53 -34.59 43.85
CA ILE A 224 -5.07 -34.90 45.19
C ILE A 224 -3.92 -35.22 46.16
N VAL A 225 -2.96 -36.04 45.74
CA VAL A 225 -1.77 -36.38 46.55
C VAL A 225 -0.97 -35.13 46.89
N LEU A 226 -0.76 -34.25 45.91
CA LEU A 226 -0.05 -32.99 46.12
C LEU A 226 -0.80 -32.05 47.06
N ALA A 227 -2.11 -31.88 46.86
CA ALA A 227 -2.93 -31.00 47.69
C ALA A 227 -2.93 -31.45 49.15
N LEU A 228 -3.02 -32.76 49.41
CA LEU A 228 -2.89 -33.34 50.75
C LEU A 228 -1.51 -33.09 51.35
N SER A 229 -0.45 -33.26 50.55
CA SER A 229 0.93 -32.96 50.96
C SER A 229 1.12 -31.50 51.36
N ILE A 230 0.64 -30.55 50.54
CA ILE A 230 0.72 -29.11 50.84
C ILE A 230 -0.10 -28.75 52.09
N LEU A 231 -1.31 -29.29 52.23
CA LEU A 231 -2.15 -29.04 53.40
C LEU A 231 -1.50 -29.57 54.69
N SER A 232 -0.73 -30.64 54.59
CA SER A 232 -0.05 -31.25 55.74
C SER A 232 1.05 -30.36 56.33
N ILE A 233 1.62 -29.41 55.57
CA ILE A 233 2.69 -28.51 56.03
C ILE A 233 2.19 -27.55 57.12
N PRO A 234 1.17 -26.69 56.91
CA PRO A 234 0.66 -25.81 57.95
C PRO A 234 0.01 -26.59 59.10
N ILE A 235 -0.59 -27.76 58.83
CA ILE A 235 -1.12 -28.64 59.89
C ILE A 235 0.04 -29.15 60.76
N SER A 236 1.14 -29.62 60.16
CA SER A 236 2.33 -30.05 60.91
C SER A 236 2.92 -28.89 61.73
N ALA A 237 2.92 -27.68 61.17
CA ALA A 237 3.36 -26.48 61.87
C ALA A 237 2.50 -26.17 63.11
N ALA A 238 1.20 -26.45 63.08
CA ALA A 238 0.29 -26.19 64.21
C ALA A 238 0.31 -27.27 65.30
N PHE A 239 0.46 -28.55 64.92
CA PHE A 239 0.27 -29.68 65.85
C PHE A 239 1.57 -30.35 66.32
N LYS A 240 2.70 -30.22 65.60
CA LYS A 240 3.96 -30.88 65.98
C LYS A 240 4.67 -30.08 67.09
N GLY A 241 5.06 -30.75 68.16
CA GLY A 241 5.84 -30.15 69.25
C GLY A 241 7.28 -29.80 68.86
N PRO A 242 7.94 -28.88 69.59
CA PRO A 242 9.34 -28.51 69.35
C PRO A 242 10.28 -29.70 69.59
N PHE A 243 11.29 -29.86 68.73
CA PHE A 243 12.30 -30.91 68.88
C PHE A 243 13.67 -30.46 68.36
N LYS A 244 14.74 -31.08 68.87
CA LYS A 244 16.12 -30.86 68.42
C LYS A 244 16.79 -32.21 68.17
N ASN A 245 17.10 -32.51 66.91
CA ASN A 245 17.73 -33.77 66.51
C ASN A 245 19.00 -33.46 65.69
N GLY A 246 20.17 -33.56 66.33
CA GLY A 246 21.45 -33.19 65.71
C GLY A 246 21.52 -31.71 65.29
N LYS A 247 21.78 -31.46 64.00
CA LYS A 247 21.80 -30.11 63.38
C LYS A 247 20.41 -29.56 63.04
N ILE A 248 19.35 -30.35 63.23
CA ILE A 248 17.97 -29.97 62.91
C ILE A 248 17.29 -29.47 64.18
N VAL A 249 16.91 -28.20 64.20
CA VAL A 249 16.15 -27.56 65.28
C VAL A 249 14.77 -27.19 64.77
N TYR A 250 13.73 -27.56 65.50
CA TYR A 250 12.35 -27.16 65.23
C TYR A 250 11.73 -26.53 66.47
N SER A 251 11.30 -25.27 66.36
CA SER A 251 10.78 -24.50 67.50
C SER A 251 9.27 -24.67 67.71
N GLY A 252 8.55 -25.22 66.73
CA GLY A 252 7.10 -24.99 66.63
C GLY A 252 6.78 -23.51 66.36
N PRO A 253 5.51 -23.13 66.27
CA PRO A 253 5.09 -21.79 65.91
C PRO A 253 5.49 -20.81 67.03
N SER A 254 6.51 -19.98 66.77
CA SER A 254 7.03 -19.05 67.76
C SER A 254 7.29 -17.65 67.16
N TRP A 255 6.93 -16.62 67.92
CA TRP A 255 7.18 -15.23 67.53
C TRP A 255 8.68 -14.90 67.46
N ASN A 256 9.50 -15.52 68.31
CA ASN A 256 10.95 -15.32 68.30
C ASN A 256 11.59 -15.85 67.01
N THR A 257 11.15 -17.03 66.56
CA THR A 257 11.58 -17.62 65.28
C THR A 257 11.15 -16.75 64.10
N PHE A 258 9.91 -16.25 64.12
CA PHE A 258 9.40 -15.35 63.09
C PHE A 258 10.23 -14.07 62.97
N TYR A 259 10.53 -13.40 64.08
CA TYR A 259 11.39 -12.21 64.09
C TYR A 259 12.82 -12.50 63.63
N GLY A 260 13.39 -13.65 64.00
CA GLY A 260 14.72 -14.08 63.55
C GLY A 260 14.82 -14.32 62.04
N ASN A 261 13.70 -14.69 61.41
CA ASN A 261 13.59 -14.94 59.97
C ASN A 261 13.11 -13.71 59.17
N LEU A 262 12.91 -12.55 59.80
CA LEU A 262 12.22 -11.43 59.16
C LEU A 262 13.03 -10.78 58.01
N PHE A 263 14.30 -10.48 58.28
CA PHE A 263 15.20 -9.74 57.38
C PHE A 263 16.16 -10.65 56.60
N PRO A 264 16.62 -10.23 55.41
CA PRO A 264 17.58 -10.98 54.61
C PRO A 264 18.95 -11.11 55.29
N HIS A 265 19.55 -12.28 55.18
CA HIS A 265 20.90 -12.56 55.65
C HIS A 265 21.60 -13.53 54.69
N PHE A 266 22.34 -12.97 53.74
CA PHE A 266 23.04 -13.77 52.73
C PHE A 266 24.30 -14.42 53.31
N THR A 267 24.37 -15.75 53.29
CA THR A 267 25.50 -16.56 53.76
C THR A 267 26.23 -17.25 52.61
N LYS A 268 27.41 -17.81 52.88
CA LYS A 268 28.19 -18.61 51.92
C LYS A 268 28.05 -20.09 52.30
N GLY A 269 27.80 -20.97 51.32
CA GLY A 269 27.83 -22.43 51.53
C GLY A 269 26.69 -22.99 52.38
N ALA A 270 25.52 -22.35 52.38
CA ALA A 270 24.31 -22.95 52.94
C ALA A 270 23.91 -24.20 52.13
N ALA A 271 23.23 -25.15 52.77
CA ALA A 271 22.63 -26.30 52.13
C ALA A 271 21.69 -25.84 51.01
N GLY A 272 21.97 -26.28 49.77
CA GLY A 272 21.26 -25.85 48.57
C GLY A 272 21.82 -24.58 47.89
N SER A 273 22.91 -23.99 48.39
CA SER A 273 23.62 -22.88 47.75
C SER A 273 24.32 -23.32 46.47
N LEU A 274 24.20 -22.48 45.44
CA LEU A 274 24.56 -22.78 44.04
C LEU A 274 25.96 -22.30 43.68
N LEU A 275 26.44 -21.25 44.38
CA LEU A 275 27.77 -20.72 44.20
C LEU A 275 28.63 -20.97 45.44
N LYS A 276 29.92 -21.20 45.22
CA LYS A 276 30.92 -21.16 46.32
C LYS A 276 31.05 -19.77 46.94
N THR A 277 30.50 -18.74 46.28
CA THR A 277 30.48 -17.34 46.71
C THR A 277 29.18 -17.01 47.46
N LYS A 278 29.08 -15.76 47.96
CA LYS A 278 27.89 -15.29 48.66
C LYS A 278 26.72 -15.16 47.67
N GLU A 279 25.55 -15.65 48.05
CA GLU A 279 24.35 -15.57 47.20
C GLU A 279 23.84 -14.13 47.07
N THR A 280 23.23 -13.84 45.92
CA THR A 280 22.66 -12.52 45.59
C THR A 280 21.16 -12.66 45.31
N PHE A 281 20.40 -11.58 45.52
CA PHE A 281 18.96 -11.52 45.21
C PHE A 281 18.65 -11.99 43.78
N SER A 282 19.44 -11.57 42.78
CA SER A 282 19.30 -11.98 41.37
C SER A 282 19.35 -13.49 41.17
N ASN A 283 20.31 -14.16 41.81
CA ASN A 283 20.45 -15.62 41.73
C ASN A 283 19.24 -16.31 42.34
N LEU A 284 18.81 -15.87 43.53
CA LEU A 284 17.66 -16.42 44.23
C LEU A 284 16.35 -16.20 43.45
N PHE A 285 16.22 -15.07 42.75
CA PHE A 285 15.10 -14.83 41.84
C PHE A 285 15.13 -15.78 40.63
N GLY A 286 16.30 -16.00 40.02
CA GLY A 286 16.48 -16.99 38.95
C GLY A 286 16.15 -18.43 39.36
N VAL A 287 16.31 -18.77 40.64
CA VAL A 287 15.95 -20.10 41.16
C VAL A 287 14.47 -20.21 41.51
N PHE A 288 13.88 -19.12 41.97
CA PHE A 288 12.48 -19.10 42.39
C PHE A 288 11.50 -18.98 41.20
N PHE A 289 11.82 -18.17 40.21
CA PHE A 289 10.89 -17.85 39.12
C PHE A 289 10.35 -19.07 38.34
N PRO A 290 11.13 -20.14 38.05
CA PRO A 290 10.60 -21.34 37.40
C PRO A 290 9.46 -21.98 38.20
N ALA A 291 9.48 -21.86 39.53
CA ALA A 291 8.45 -22.38 40.42
C ALA A 291 7.11 -21.63 40.29
N THR A 292 7.04 -20.56 39.51
CA THR A 292 5.80 -19.80 39.28
C THR A 292 5.41 -19.69 37.79
N ALA A 293 6.35 -19.94 36.87
CA ALA A 293 6.20 -19.68 35.44
C ALA A 293 5.32 -20.69 34.67
N GLY A 294 4.78 -21.72 35.34
CA GLY A 294 4.05 -22.85 34.74
C GLY A 294 2.67 -22.55 34.12
N ILE A 295 2.31 -21.28 33.88
CA ILE A 295 0.95 -20.85 33.48
C ILE A 295 0.49 -21.35 32.10
N PHE A 296 1.42 -21.68 31.19
CA PHE A 296 1.10 -22.14 29.84
C PHE A 296 0.61 -23.59 29.77
N ALA A 297 0.75 -24.39 30.83
CA ALA A 297 0.29 -25.78 30.83
C ALA A 297 -1.22 -25.88 30.55
N GLY A 298 -2.03 -24.98 31.12
CA GLY A 298 -3.48 -24.95 30.88
C GLY A 298 -3.86 -24.50 29.46
N ALA A 299 -3.08 -23.63 28.83
CA ALA A 299 -3.29 -23.22 27.43
C ALA A 299 -2.75 -24.25 26.43
N GLY A 300 -1.73 -25.03 26.83
CA GLY A 300 -1.10 -26.08 26.03
C GLY A 300 -2.07 -27.19 25.64
N MET A 301 -2.99 -27.57 26.53
CA MET A 301 -4.02 -28.58 26.28
C MET A 301 -5.27 -28.05 25.55
N SER A 302 -5.20 -26.86 24.95
CA SER A 302 -6.36 -26.21 24.31
C SER A 302 -6.96 -27.00 23.13
N SER A 303 -6.23 -27.94 22.53
CA SER A 303 -6.76 -28.85 21.49
C SER A 303 -7.84 -29.80 22.01
N GLU A 304 -7.67 -30.25 23.25
CA GLU A 304 -8.53 -31.22 23.92
C GLU A 304 -9.65 -30.58 24.73
N LEU A 305 -9.71 -29.25 24.79
CA LEU A 305 -10.76 -28.54 25.52
C LEU A 305 -12.06 -28.47 24.71
N ARG A 306 -13.19 -28.65 25.41
CA ARG A 306 -14.51 -28.50 24.81
C ARG A 306 -14.85 -27.05 24.45
N LYS A 307 -14.46 -26.09 25.29
CA LYS A 307 -14.71 -24.64 25.11
C LYS A 307 -13.47 -23.83 25.50
N PRO A 308 -12.40 -23.82 24.67
CA PRO A 308 -11.11 -23.22 25.01
C PRO A 308 -11.21 -21.74 25.41
N SER A 309 -11.97 -20.93 24.67
CA SER A 309 -12.11 -19.48 24.93
C SER A 309 -12.70 -19.12 26.29
N LYS A 310 -13.48 -20.03 26.91
CA LYS A 310 -14.04 -19.82 28.25
C LYS A 310 -13.26 -20.56 29.33
N SER A 311 -12.76 -21.75 29.00
CA SER A 311 -12.04 -22.60 29.95
C SER A 311 -10.64 -22.08 30.26
N ILE A 312 -9.93 -21.54 29.27
CA ILE A 312 -8.55 -21.07 29.47
C ILE A 312 -8.51 -19.89 30.45
N PRO A 313 -9.20 -18.75 30.22
CA PRO A 313 -9.13 -17.61 31.14
C PRO A 313 -9.55 -17.94 32.57
N LYS A 314 -10.62 -18.74 32.73
CA LYS A 314 -11.12 -19.11 34.06
C LYS A 314 -10.19 -20.09 34.75
N GLY A 315 -9.74 -21.13 34.05
CA GLY A 315 -8.91 -22.16 34.63
C GLY A 315 -7.53 -21.64 35.05
N THR A 316 -6.90 -20.80 34.23
CA THR A 316 -5.58 -20.24 34.54
C THR A 316 -5.63 -19.22 35.68
N LEU A 317 -6.63 -18.32 35.71
CA LEU A 317 -6.78 -17.34 36.81
C LEU A 317 -7.07 -18.02 38.16
N TRP A 318 -8.00 -18.98 38.20
CA TRP A 318 -8.28 -19.74 39.43
C TRP A 318 -7.08 -20.61 39.84
N GLY A 319 -6.36 -21.19 38.88
CA GLY A 319 -5.12 -21.93 39.14
C GLY A 319 -4.07 -21.04 39.78
N LEU A 320 -3.80 -19.88 39.19
CA LEU A 320 -2.81 -18.91 39.69
C LEU A 320 -3.18 -18.40 41.09
N LEU A 321 -4.46 -18.10 41.34
CA LEU A 321 -4.92 -17.69 42.67
C LEU A 321 -4.71 -18.80 43.71
N PHE A 322 -5.05 -20.05 43.35
CA PHE A 322 -4.87 -21.20 44.23
C PHE A 322 -3.40 -21.42 44.59
N THR A 323 -2.50 -21.41 43.60
CA THR A 323 -1.07 -21.65 43.84
C THR A 323 -0.41 -20.50 44.61
N PHE A 324 -0.83 -19.26 44.37
CA PHE A 324 -0.40 -18.10 45.16
C PHE A 324 -0.75 -18.30 46.64
N SER A 325 -2.00 -18.66 46.93
CA SER A 325 -2.45 -18.92 48.30
C SER A 325 -1.67 -20.07 48.94
N CYS A 326 -1.43 -21.18 48.23
CA CYS A 326 -0.63 -22.29 48.73
C CYS A 326 0.80 -21.87 49.10
N TYR A 327 1.51 -21.19 48.20
CA TYR A 327 2.88 -20.72 48.47
C TYR A 327 2.93 -19.72 49.62
N PHE A 328 1.99 -18.78 49.68
CA PHE A 328 1.93 -17.80 50.76
C PHE A 328 1.75 -18.49 52.13
N ILE A 329 0.84 -19.45 52.23
CA ILE A 329 0.60 -20.21 53.47
C ILE A 329 1.83 -21.04 53.86
N VAL A 330 2.48 -21.72 52.90
CA VAL A 330 3.69 -22.52 53.16
C VAL A 330 4.84 -21.65 53.65
N VAL A 331 5.09 -20.50 53.02
CA VAL A 331 6.15 -19.57 53.43
C VAL A 331 5.92 -19.05 54.84
N ILE A 332 4.69 -18.68 55.21
CA ILE A 332 4.36 -18.24 56.58
C ILE A 332 4.55 -19.38 57.58
N ALA A 333 4.02 -20.57 57.29
CA ALA A 333 4.14 -21.73 58.17
C ALA A 333 5.60 -22.10 58.44
N MET A 334 6.46 -22.06 57.42
CA MET A 334 7.90 -22.31 57.59
C MET A 334 8.58 -21.21 58.40
N SER A 335 8.24 -19.95 58.15
CA SER A 335 8.88 -18.79 58.80
C SER A 335 8.62 -18.74 60.31
N CYS A 336 7.43 -19.13 60.74
CA CYS A 336 7.05 -19.15 62.16
C CYS A 336 7.62 -20.36 62.92
N SER A 337 7.83 -21.49 62.23
CA SER A 337 8.09 -22.77 62.90
C SER A 337 9.53 -23.29 62.81
N ILE A 338 10.33 -22.80 61.85
CA ILE A 338 11.68 -23.31 61.58
C ILE A 338 12.71 -22.20 61.81
N PRO A 339 13.67 -22.36 62.74
CA PRO A 339 14.77 -21.42 62.93
C PRO A 339 15.76 -21.43 61.76
N ARG A 340 16.42 -20.29 61.56
CA ARG A 340 17.30 -20.03 60.42
C ARG A 340 18.48 -20.99 60.28
N GLU A 341 19.00 -21.48 61.40
CA GLU A 341 20.10 -22.46 61.42
C GLU A 341 19.71 -23.74 60.66
N THR A 342 18.49 -24.23 60.85
CA THR A 342 17.96 -25.41 60.16
C THR A 342 17.72 -25.14 58.68
N LEU A 343 17.29 -23.92 58.32
CA LEU A 343 17.11 -23.51 56.92
C LEU A 343 18.42 -23.45 56.14
N TYR A 344 19.57 -23.29 56.83
CA TYR A 344 20.89 -23.32 56.20
C TYR A 344 21.54 -24.70 56.19
N SER A 345 21.14 -25.63 57.06
CA SER A 345 21.83 -26.91 57.21
C SER A 345 21.20 -28.04 56.39
N GLU A 346 19.90 -27.96 56.12
CA GLU A 346 19.14 -29.05 55.50
C GLU A 346 18.48 -28.58 54.20
N VAL A 347 18.60 -29.34 53.11
CA VAL A 347 17.90 -29.01 51.84
C VAL A 347 16.44 -29.44 51.90
N GLN A 348 16.16 -30.63 52.45
CA GLN A 348 14.82 -31.19 52.56
C GLN A 348 14.14 -30.85 53.90
N VAL A 349 14.20 -29.56 54.26
CA VAL A 349 13.68 -29.06 55.54
C VAL A 349 12.20 -29.37 55.73
N ILE A 350 11.40 -29.26 54.67
CA ILE A 350 9.95 -29.47 54.75
C ILE A 350 9.65 -30.92 55.12
N GLN A 351 10.35 -31.88 54.51
CA GLN A 351 10.17 -33.28 54.85
C GLN A 351 10.64 -33.59 56.27
N SER A 352 11.84 -33.16 56.67
CA SER A 352 12.41 -33.48 57.99
C SER A 352 11.58 -32.92 59.15
N VAL A 353 10.98 -31.74 58.96
CA VAL A 353 10.17 -31.06 59.96
C VAL A 353 8.71 -31.53 59.98
N SER A 354 8.17 -32.07 58.89
CA SER A 354 6.77 -32.51 58.82
C SER A 354 6.40 -33.60 59.84
N ALA A 355 5.12 -33.66 60.23
CA ALA A 355 4.62 -34.72 61.12
C ALA A 355 4.52 -36.07 60.40
N VAL A 356 4.20 -36.06 59.10
CA VAL A 356 4.08 -37.26 58.26
C VAL A 356 5.03 -37.13 57.07
N GLN A 357 6.28 -37.57 57.27
CA GLN A 357 7.35 -37.43 56.27
C GLN A 357 7.04 -38.11 54.94
N TRP A 358 6.41 -39.30 54.98
CA TRP A 358 6.01 -40.05 53.79
C TRP A 358 5.04 -39.28 52.88
N LEU A 359 4.17 -38.45 53.46
CA LEU A 359 3.19 -37.67 52.69
C LEU A 359 3.87 -36.52 51.92
N ILE A 360 4.90 -35.92 52.50
CA ILE A 360 5.72 -34.91 51.80
C ILE A 360 6.46 -35.56 50.63
N PHE A 361 7.11 -36.69 50.86
CA PHE A 361 7.80 -37.46 49.81
C PHE A 361 6.85 -37.84 48.64
N LEU A 362 5.64 -38.33 48.94
CA LEU A 362 4.64 -38.62 47.89
C LEU A 362 4.21 -37.36 47.12
N GLY A 363 4.14 -36.20 47.79
CA GLY A 363 3.85 -34.92 47.15
C GLY A 363 4.96 -34.49 46.18
N GLU A 364 6.22 -34.62 46.59
CA GLU A 364 7.40 -34.31 45.78
C GLU A 364 7.50 -35.19 44.52
N LEU A 365 7.23 -36.49 44.66
CA LEU A 365 7.14 -37.41 43.53
C LEU A 365 5.99 -37.02 42.59
N SER A 366 4.84 -36.68 43.16
CA SER A 366 3.63 -36.35 42.41
C SER A 366 3.80 -35.14 41.49
N THR A 367 4.37 -34.04 42.01
CA THR A 367 4.57 -32.80 41.23
C THR A 367 5.58 -33.00 40.10
N SER A 368 6.64 -33.74 40.38
CA SER A 368 7.74 -33.97 39.44
C SER A 368 7.31 -34.88 38.30
N LEU A 369 6.66 -36.01 38.60
CA LEU A 369 6.14 -36.93 37.59
C LEU A 369 5.16 -36.24 36.65
N PHE A 370 4.27 -35.41 37.19
CA PHE A 370 3.33 -34.65 36.36
C PHE A 370 4.04 -33.64 35.46
N SER A 371 4.99 -32.88 36.01
CA SER A 371 5.72 -31.85 35.26
C SER A 371 6.57 -32.44 34.13
N ILE A 372 7.16 -33.63 34.33
CA ILE A 372 7.88 -34.37 33.28
C ILE A 372 6.92 -34.76 32.14
N ILE A 373 5.77 -35.37 32.48
CA ILE A 373 4.79 -35.83 31.48
C ILE A 373 4.24 -34.64 30.68
N VAL A 374 3.81 -33.56 31.35
CA VAL A 374 3.23 -32.39 30.70
C VAL A 374 4.26 -31.58 29.92
N GLY A 375 5.49 -31.44 30.44
CA GLY A 375 6.57 -30.76 29.72
C GLY A 375 6.90 -31.45 28.40
N MET A 376 7.04 -32.78 28.42
CA MET A 376 7.34 -33.59 27.24
C MET A 376 6.20 -33.62 26.21
N VAL A 377 4.96 -33.87 26.66
CA VAL A 377 3.77 -33.89 25.80
C VAL A 377 3.47 -32.49 25.25
N GLY A 378 3.61 -31.45 26.08
CA GLY A 378 3.43 -30.05 25.70
C GLY A 378 4.42 -29.61 24.64
N ALA A 379 5.71 -29.95 24.80
CA ALA A 379 6.73 -29.70 23.79
C ALA A 379 6.42 -30.44 22.47
N ALA A 380 5.99 -31.70 22.55
CA ALA A 380 5.69 -32.51 21.36
C ALA A 380 4.55 -31.89 20.53
N TYR A 381 3.47 -31.44 21.18
CA TYR A 381 2.35 -30.78 20.49
C TYR A 381 2.72 -29.43 19.88
N VAL A 382 3.60 -28.66 20.52
CA VAL A 382 4.12 -27.41 19.96
C VAL A 382 4.92 -27.70 18.69
N LEU A 383 5.82 -28.68 18.74
CA LEU A 383 6.63 -29.08 17.59
C LEU A 383 5.77 -29.62 16.44
N GLU A 384 4.76 -30.43 16.76
CA GLU A 384 3.79 -30.95 15.78
C GLU A 384 3.04 -29.81 15.09
N ALA A 385 2.57 -28.82 15.85
CA ALA A 385 1.82 -27.69 15.30
C ALA A 385 2.70 -26.76 14.44
N ILE A 386 3.95 -26.51 14.83
CA ILE A 386 4.93 -25.77 14.01
C ILE A 386 5.20 -26.50 12.69
N SER A 387 5.31 -27.83 12.75
CA SER A 387 5.58 -28.67 11.58
C SER A 387 4.42 -28.69 10.60
N LYS A 388 3.16 -28.71 11.09
CA LYS A 388 1.95 -28.59 10.25
C LYS A 388 1.88 -27.25 9.51
N ASP A 389 2.38 -26.18 10.12
CA ASP A 389 2.41 -24.86 9.49
C ASP A 389 3.55 -24.70 8.47
N ASN A 390 4.49 -25.66 8.35
CA ASN A 390 5.64 -25.62 7.45
C ASN A 390 6.39 -24.28 7.52
N ILE A 391 6.79 -23.89 8.73
CA ILE A 391 7.50 -22.62 8.99
C ILE A 391 8.98 -22.73 8.62
N LEU A 392 9.63 -23.85 8.97
CA LEU A 392 11.04 -24.11 8.65
C LEU A 392 11.19 -25.32 7.71
N PRO A 393 12.13 -25.25 6.75
CA PRO A 393 12.47 -26.40 5.92
C PRO A 393 13.03 -27.55 6.77
N GLY A 394 12.60 -28.79 6.51
CA GLY A 394 13.06 -29.99 7.22
C GLY A 394 12.15 -30.48 8.36
N LEU A 395 11.31 -29.62 8.98
CA LEU A 395 10.39 -30.02 10.05
C LEU A 395 9.19 -30.88 9.57
N SER A 396 8.99 -31.01 8.26
CA SER A 396 7.86 -31.78 7.69
C SER A 396 7.82 -33.26 8.12
N VAL A 397 8.96 -33.84 8.50
CA VAL A 397 9.06 -35.24 8.99
C VAL A 397 8.15 -35.46 10.21
N PHE A 398 8.06 -34.46 11.09
CA PHE A 398 7.27 -34.53 12.32
C PHE A 398 5.76 -34.46 12.11
N CYS A 399 5.30 -34.09 10.91
CA CYS A 399 3.87 -34.08 10.55
C CYS A 399 3.34 -35.50 10.25
N SER A 400 4.22 -36.42 9.84
CA SER A 400 3.81 -37.71 9.27
C SER A 400 3.19 -38.68 10.27
N ARG A 401 3.71 -38.71 11.51
CA ARG A 401 3.17 -39.53 12.61
C ARG A 401 3.20 -38.75 13.92
N PRO A 402 2.12 -38.79 14.74
CA PRO A 402 2.03 -38.03 15.99
C PRO A 402 3.04 -38.50 17.06
N ILE A 403 3.63 -39.68 16.89
CA ILE A 403 4.62 -40.26 17.80
C ILE A 403 6.01 -39.65 17.56
N TYR A 404 6.32 -39.18 16.34
CA TYR A 404 7.66 -38.66 16.01
C TYR A 404 8.05 -37.39 16.78
N PRO A 405 7.17 -36.38 16.92
CA PRO A 405 7.45 -35.24 17.80
C PRO A 405 7.73 -35.66 19.24
N LEU A 406 7.01 -36.67 19.75
CA LEU A 406 7.16 -37.15 21.13
C LEU A 406 8.47 -37.94 21.35
N ILE A 407 8.88 -38.77 20.39
CA ILE A 407 10.19 -39.45 20.43
C ILE A 407 11.32 -38.40 20.39
N PHE A 408 11.17 -37.39 19.53
CA PHE A 408 12.19 -36.34 19.41
C PHE A 408 12.31 -35.51 20.68
N THR A 409 11.19 -35.15 21.33
CA THR A 409 11.24 -34.48 22.63
C THR A 409 11.86 -35.36 23.70
N TRP A 410 11.53 -36.66 23.74
CA TRP A 410 12.16 -37.60 24.68
C TRP A 410 13.68 -37.70 24.49
N ILE A 411 14.16 -37.77 23.25
CA ILE A 411 15.61 -37.75 22.96
C ILE A 411 16.24 -36.44 23.45
N LEU A 412 15.58 -35.30 23.19
CA LEU A 412 16.11 -34.00 23.58
C LEU A 412 16.10 -33.78 25.10
N THR A 413 15.07 -34.27 25.81
CA THR A 413 15.03 -34.27 27.28
C THR A 413 16.08 -35.21 27.87
N GLN A 414 16.33 -36.37 27.24
CA GLN A 414 17.40 -37.28 27.63
C GLN A 414 18.78 -36.62 27.50
N LEU A 415 19.02 -35.86 26.42
CA LEU A 415 20.25 -35.08 26.25
C LEU A 415 20.39 -33.98 27.31
N CYS A 416 19.28 -33.38 27.72
CA CYS A 416 19.27 -32.39 28.80
C CYS A 416 19.75 -32.97 30.14
N LEU A 417 19.60 -34.27 30.38
CA LEU A 417 20.05 -34.91 31.64
C LEU A 417 21.56 -34.85 31.86
N LEU A 418 22.35 -34.64 30.79
CA LEU A 418 23.81 -34.51 30.86
C LEU A 418 24.28 -33.11 31.29
N SER A 419 23.37 -32.14 31.34
CA SER A 419 23.69 -30.77 31.70
C SER A 419 23.45 -30.51 33.18
N ASP A 420 24.19 -29.54 33.73
CA ASP A 420 24.07 -29.12 35.13
C ASP A 420 22.67 -28.52 35.40
N VAL A 421 21.98 -29.09 36.39
CA VAL A 421 20.63 -28.69 36.84
C VAL A 421 20.53 -27.18 37.07
N ASN A 422 21.59 -26.58 37.59
CA ASN A 422 21.58 -25.18 38.01
C ASN A 422 21.64 -24.22 36.81
N LYS A 423 22.46 -24.56 35.79
CA LYS A 423 22.48 -23.82 34.52
C LYS A 423 21.17 -23.98 33.76
N ILE A 424 20.58 -25.19 33.82
CA ILE A 424 19.28 -25.47 33.23
C ILE A 424 18.19 -24.61 33.89
N ALA A 425 18.15 -24.50 35.22
CA ALA A 425 17.16 -23.70 35.94
C ALA A 425 17.18 -22.22 35.52
N SER A 426 18.36 -21.59 35.47
CA SER A 426 18.50 -20.21 34.98
C SER A 426 18.07 -20.10 33.52
N PHE A 427 18.44 -21.05 32.65
CA PHE A 427 18.01 -21.04 31.25
C PHE A 427 16.49 -21.19 31.09
N ILE A 428 15.84 -22.00 31.93
CA ILE A 428 14.38 -22.14 31.98
C ILE A 428 13.73 -20.79 32.34
N THR A 429 14.26 -20.05 33.32
CA THR A 429 13.69 -18.72 33.63
C THR A 429 13.76 -17.77 32.46
N LEU A 430 14.91 -17.72 31.78
CA LEU A 430 15.14 -16.79 30.68
C LEU A 430 14.26 -17.15 29.48
N THR A 431 14.07 -18.44 29.19
CA THR A 431 13.18 -18.89 28.12
C THR A 431 11.71 -18.60 28.44
N PHE A 432 11.24 -18.86 29.66
CA PHE A 432 9.87 -18.51 30.06
C PHE A 432 9.64 -16.99 30.08
N LEU A 433 10.55 -16.21 30.65
CA LEU A 433 10.48 -14.74 30.61
C LEU A 433 10.45 -14.23 29.17
N MET A 434 11.25 -14.81 28.27
CA MET A 434 11.20 -14.44 26.85
C MET A 434 9.83 -14.72 26.23
N THR A 435 9.20 -15.86 26.54
CA THR A 435 7.82 -16.13 26.07
C THR A 435 6.81 -15.13 26.62
N PHE A 436 6.98 -14.67 27.87
CA PHE A 436 6.12 -13.67 28.48
C PHE A 436 6.30 -12.28 27.85
N ILE A 437 7.55 -11.87 27.60
CA ILE A 437 7.88 -10.61 26.91
C ILE A 437 7.20 -10.58 25.55
N VAL A 438 7.42 -11.60 24.72
CA VAL A 438 6.88 -11.60 23.37
C VAL A 438 5.36 -11.68 23.38
N MET A 439 4.76 -12.49 24.27
CA MET A 439 3.30 -12.57 24.43
C MET A 439 2.66 -11.21 24.78
N ASN A 440 3.25 -10.51 25.75
CA ASN A 440 2.75 -9.22 26.21
C ASN A 440 3.00 -8.10 25.19
N LEU A 441 4.14 -8.12 24.50
CA LEU A 441 4.44 -7.16 23.43
C LEU A 441 3.50 -7.36 22.22
N ALA A 442 3.26 -8.62 21.87
CA ALA A 442 2.36 -9.02 20.81
C ALA A 442 0.92 -8.51 21.00
N CYS A 443 0.32 -8.75 22.16
CA CYS A 443 -1.01 -8.26 22.49
C CYS A 443 -1.08 -6.73 22.45
N PHE A 444 -0.06 -6.05 22.95
CA PHE A 444 0.04 -4.60 22.89
C PHE A 444 0.06 -4.08 21.44
N LEU A 445 0.86 -4.68 20.56
CA LEU A 445 0.95 -4.29 19.15
C LEU A 445 -0.36 -4.55 18.38
N LEU A 446 -1.04 -5.66 18.66
CA LEU A 446 -2.33 -5.98 18.04
C LEU A 446 -3.42 -4.98 18.41
N GLU A 447 -3.45 -4.52 19.66
CA GLU A 447 -4.41 -3.53 20.11
C GLU A 447 -4.08 -2.13 19.58
N VAL A 448 -2.81 -1.71 19.60
CA VAL A 448 -2.37 -0.41 19.08
C VAL A 448 -2.56 -0.30 17.57
N SER A 449 -2.37 -1.39 16.82
CA SER A 449 -2.62 -1.42 15.38
C SER A 449 -4.10 -1.43 15.01
N ALA A 450 -5.01 -1.51 16.00
CA ALA A 450 -6.44 -1.65 15.80
C ALA A 450 -6.77 -2.75 14.77
N ALA A 451 -6.05 -3.88 14.85
CA ALA A 451 -6.19 -4.98 13.92
C ALA A 451 -7.66 -5.47 13.93
N PRO A 452 -8.38 -5.47 12.78
CA PRO A 452 -9.81 -5.79 12.76
C PRO A 452 -10.14 -7.18 13.31
N ASN A 453 -9.19 -8.11 13.17
CA ASN A 453 -9.27 -9.50 13.62
C ASN A 453 -8.95 -9.67 15.11
N PHE A 454 -8.47 -8.63 15.79
CA PHE A 454 -8.19 -8.65 17.22
C PHE A 454 -9.32 -7.96 17.98
N ARG A 455 -10.24 -8.76 18.51
CA ARG A 455 -11.41 -8.32 19.29
C ARG A 455 -11.56 -9.20 20.54
N PRO A 456 -10.64 -9.07 21.50
CA PRO A 456 -10.69 -9.89 22.71
C PRO A 456 -12.02 -9.64 23.45
N SER A 457 -12.76 -10.71 23.75
CA SER A 457 -13.99 -10.60 24.54
C SER A 457 -13.74 -10.59 26.05
N PHE A 458 -12.46 -10.56 26.46
CA PHE A 458 -12.04 -10.61 27.85
C PHE A 458 -11.93 -9.22 28.46
N ASN A 459 -12.74 -8.94 29.48
CA ASN A 459 -12.93 -7.59 30.01
C ASN A 459 -11.73 -7.02 30.82
N TYR A 460 -10.86 -7.87 31.37
CA TYR A 460 -9.75 -7.42 32.23
C TYR A 460 -8.45 -7.15 31.45
N PHE A 461 -8.51 -7.21 30.11
CA PHE A 461 -7.39 -6.91 29.25
C PHE A 461 -7.47 -5.46 28.76
N ASP A 462 -6.32 -4.78 28.78
CA ASP A 462 -6.13 -3.41 28.28
C ASP A 462 -4.68 -3.26 27.79
N ARG A 463 -4.44 -2.36 26.82
CA ARG A 463 -3.11 -2.11 26.24
C ARG A 463 -2.06 -1.80 27.30
N TYR A 464 -2.45 -1.09 28.36
CA TYR A 464 -1.55 -0.72 29.45
C TYR A 464 -1.11 -1.94 30.25
N THR A 465 -2.02 -2.88 30.54
CA THR A 465 -1.69 -4.12 31.26
C THR A 465 -0.72 -5.00 30.46
N SER A 466 -0.90 -5.05 29.14
CA SER A 466 -0.01 -5.78 28.24
C SER A 466 1.36 -5.11 28.16
N PHE A 467 1.40 -3.78 28.05
CA PHE A 467 2.66 -3.03 28.01
C PHE A 467 3.46 -3.14 29.31
N THR A 468 2.81 -2.98 30.47
CA THR A 468 3.46 -3.13 31.78
C THR A 468 3.97 -4.55 31.98
N GLY A 469 3.21 -5.56 31.54
CA GLY A 469 3.66 -6.96 31.57
C GLY A 469 4.91 -7.20 30.74
N ALA A 470 5.02 -6.61 29.55
CA ALA A 470 6.20 -6.72 28.70
C ALA A 470 7.42 -6.05 29.35
N VAL A 471 7.27 -4.82 29.83
CA VAL A 471 8.35 -4.05 30.49
C VAL A 471 8.82 -4.75 31.76
N LEU A 472 7.90 -5.20 32.61
CA LEU A 472 8.24 -5.87 33.87
C LEU A 472 8.97 -7.21 33.61
N SER A 473 8.58 -7.93 32.56
CA SER A 473 9.25 -9.18 32.16
C SER A 473 10.66 -8.93 31.60
N ILE A 474 10.87 -7.85 30.82
CA ILE A 474 12.21 -7.45 30.34
C ILE A 474 13.12 -7.09 31.53
N ILE A 475 12.61 -6.29 32.47
CA ILE A 475 13.37 -5.91 33.67
C ILE A 475 13.72 -7.15 34.48
N ALA A 476 12.75 -8.05 34.72
CA ALA A 476 12.97 -9.30 35.43
C ALA A 476 14.04 -10.17 34.74
N MET A 477 14.02 -10.26 33.41
CA MET A 477 14.99 -11.03 32.63
C MET A 477 16.41 -10.48 32.76
N ILE A 478 16.58 -9.16 32.72
CA ILE A 478 17.89 -8.50 32.91
C ILE A 478 18.37 -8.64 34.36
N VAL A 479 17.47 -8.63 35.34
CA VAL A 479 17.79 -8.79 36.77
C VAL A 479 18.31 -10.21 37.07
N VAL A 480 17.81 -11.25 36.39
CA VAL A 480 18.30 -12.63 36.57
C VAL A 480 19.74 -12.74 36.06
N ASP A 481 19.96 -12.47 34.78
CA ASP A 481 21.28 -12.50 34.16
C ASP A 481 21.27 -11.67 32.86
N GLY A 482 21.78 -10.44 32.94
CA GLY A 482 21.79 -9.51 31.82
C GLY A 482 22.57 -10.00 30.60
N ILE A 483 23.63 -10.80 30.79
CA ILE A 483 24.50 -11.24 29.69
C ILE A 483 23.77 -12.30 28.87
N THR A 484 23.33 -13.38 29.53
CA THR A 484 22.58 -14.45 28.83
C THR A 484 21.21 -13.95 28.35
N ALA A 485 20.58 -13.02 29.06
CA ALA A 485 19.35 -12.37 28.60
C ALA A 485 19.55 -11.65 27.26
N SER A 486 20.60 -10.83 27.15
CA SER A 486 20.90 -10.12 25.90
C SER A 486 21.19 -11.08 24.74
N ALA A 487 21.89 -12.19 25.01
CA ALA A 487 22.17 -13.23 24.03
C ALA A 487 20.89 -13.93 23.55
N ILE A 488 19.95 -14.25 24.44
CA ILE A 488 18.67 -14.89 24.09
C ILE A 488 17.78 -13.93 23.28
N ILE A 489 17.73 -12.65 23.66
CA ILE A 489 16.98 -11.63 22.90
C ILE A 489 17.56 -11.50 21.48
N LEU A 490 18.88 -11.47 21.35
CA LEU A 490 19.56 -11.44 20.04
C LEU A 490 19.25 -12.71 19.23
N ALA A 491 19.37 -13.89 19.84
CA ALA A 491 19.07 -15.16 19.20
C ALA A 491 17.61 -15.22 18.72
N MET A 492 16.68 -14.66 19.48
CA MET A 492 15.28 -14.51 19.09
C MET A 492 15.08 -13.56 17.91
N GLY A 493 15.80 -12.43 17.88
CA GLY A 493 15.80 -11.53 16.73
C GLY A 493 16.30 -12.21 15.45
N ILE A 494 17.38 -13.00 15.57
CA ILE A 494 17.91 -13.80 14.45
C ILE A 494 16.89 -14.86 14.01
N LEU A 495 16.26 -15.57 14.95
CA LEU A 495 15.24 -16.58 14.65
C LEU A 495 14.03 -15.96 13.93
N PHE A 496 13.59 -14.78 14.38
CA PHE A 496 12.52 -14.03 13.73
C PHE A 496 12.88 -13.67 12.29
N LEU A 497 14.08 -13.13 12.05
CA LEU A 497 14.56 -12.80 10.69
C LEU A 497 14.71 -14.03 9.81
N LEU A 498 15.21 -15.13 10.37
CA LEU A 498 15.36 -16.41 9.69
C LEU A 498 14.00 -16.94 9.23
N ILE A 499 12.99 -16.89 10.10
CA ILE A 499 11.63 -17.31 9.76
C ILE A 499 11.03 -16.36 8.71
N HIS A 500 11.22 -15.05 8.83
CA HIS A 500 10.75 -14.08 7.83
C HIS A 500 11.32 -14.36 6.43
N TYR A 501 12.59 -14.78 6.35
CA TYR A 501 13.23 -15.07 5.06
C TYR A 501 12.83 -16.43 4.47
N PHE A 502 12.68 -17.47 5.30
CA PHE A 502 12.39 -18.82 4.81
C PHE A 502 10.90 -19.15 4.70
N CYS A 503 10.03 -18.48 5.44
CA CYS A 503 8.60 -18.80 5.46
C CYS A 503 7.92 -18.29 4.18
N PRO A 504 7.22 -19.14 3.42
CA PRO A 504 6.39 -18.68 2.31
C PRO A 504 5.17 -17.89 2.84
N PRO A 505 4.62 -16.94 2.06
CA PRO A 505 3.47 -16.14 2.48
C PRO A 505 2.28 -17.04 2.81
N LYS A 506 1.72 -16.89 4.00
CA LYS A 506 0.59 -17.70 4.49
C LYS A 506 -0.74 -16.94 4.32
N PRO A 507 -1.86 -17.65 4.06
CA PRO A 507 -3.14 -17.02 3.75
C PRO A 507 -3.81 -16.31 4.92
N TRP A 508 -3.42 -16.60 6.17
CA TRP A 508 -3.94 -15.89 7.34
C TRP A 508 -3.22 -14.56 7.62
N GLY A 509 -2.26 -14.18 6.76
CA GLY A 509 -1.57 -12.90 6.79
C GLY A 509 -0.60 -12.76 7.97
N ASP A 510 0.11 -11.64 7.95
CA ASP A 510 1.07 -11.24 8.96
C ASP A 510 0.58 -9.99 9.69
N VAL A 511 0.91 -9.85 10.98
CA VAL A 511 0.59 -8.62 11.73
C VAL A 511 1.25 -7.39 11.11
N SER A 512 2.44 -7.57 10.53
CA SER A 512 3.14 -6.53 9.79
C SER A 512 2.28 -5.96 8.65
N GLN A 513 1.57 -6.80 7.89
CA GLN A 513 0.67 -6.36 6.80
C GLN A 513 -0.51 -5.54 7.31
N SER A 514 -1.09 -5.92 8.45
CA SER A 514 -2.20 -5.17 9.07
C SER A 514 -1.74 -3.79 9.52
N LEU A 515 -0.55 -3.70 10.12
CA LEU A 515 0.06 -2.43 10.52
C LEU A 515 0.39 -1.55 9.30
N ILE A 516 0.94 -2.14 8.24
CA ILE A 516 1.19 -1.44 6.96
C ILE A 516 -0.12 -0.90 6.40
N TYR A 517 -1.18 -1.70 6.35
CA TYR A 517 -2.48 -1.26 5.83
C TYR A 517 -3.05 -0.09 6.62
N HIS A 518 -3.05 -0.18 7.95
CA HIS A 518 -3.50 0.91 8.82
C HIS A 518 -2.70 2.18 8.58
N GLN A 519 -1.37 2.06 8.48
CA GLN A 519 -0.47 3.18 8.25
C GLN A 519 -0.67 3.82 6.87
N VAL A 520 -0.75 3.01 5.82
CA VAL A 520 -0.99 3.44 4.43
C VAL A 520 -2.34 4.14 4.33
N ARG A 521 -3.42 3.57 4.90
CA ARG A 521 -4.74 4.20 4.93
C ARG A 521 -4.70 5.55 5.63
N LYS A 522 -4.06 5.65 6.80
CA LYS A 522 -3.93 6.91 7.54
C LYS A 522 -3.15 7.96 6.74
N TYR A 523 -2.09 7.55 6.06
CA TYR A 523 -1.34 8.45 5.18
C TYR A 523 -2.15 8.88 3.95
N LEU A 524 -2.90 7.97 3.33
CA LEU A 524 -3.78 8.30 2.20
C LEU A 524 -4.90 9.27 2.59
N LEU A 525 -5.49 9.13 3.79
CA LEU A 525 -6.50 10.05 4.29
C LEU A 525 -5.94 11.44 4.61
N ARG A 526 -4.64 11.52 4.95
CA ARG A 526 -3.95 12.80 5.19
C ARG A 526 -3.50 13.47 3.89
N LEU A 527 -3.34 12.71 2.81
CA LEU A 527 -2.87 13.19 1.53
C LEU A 527 -3.99 13.94 0.78
N ARG A 528 -3.86 15.27 0.68
CA ARG A 528 -4.68 16.14 -0.18
C ARG A 528 -3.81 16.69 -1.31
N GLN A 529 -4.33 16.71 -2.54
CA GLN A 529 -3.58 17.16 -3.74
C GLN A 529 -3.79 18.64 -4.07
N ASP A 530 -4.41 19.40 -3.17
CA ASP A 530 -4.92 20.73 -3.48
C ASP A 530 -3.80 21.78 -3.69
N ASN A 531 -2.54 21.46 -3.37
CA ASN A 531 -1.41 22.40 -3.44
C ASN A 531 -0.42 22.04 -4.56
N ILE A 532 -0.21 22.99 -5.48
CA ILE A 532 0.68 22.88 -6.65
C ILE A 532 2.16 22.62 -6.25
N LYS A 533 2.56 23.05 -5.04
CA LYS A 533 3.93 22.87 -4.49
C LYS A 533 4.39 21.40 -4.42
N TYR A 534 3.46 20.46 -4.30
CA TYR A 534 3.75 19.03 -4.22
C TYR A 534 3.43 18.27 -5.51
N TRP A 535 3.23 18.98 -6.63
CA TRP A 535 2.97 18.34 -7.91
C TRP A 535 4.11 17.38 -8.30
N ARG A 536 3.72 16.21 -8.80
CA ARG A 536 4.59 15.14 -9.29
C ARG A 536 3.94 14.50 -10.51
N PRO A 537 4.71 13.98 -11.48
CA PRO A 537 4.15 13.23 -12.59
C PRO A 537 3.57 11.91 -12.08
N GLN A 538 2.25 11.77 -12.19
CA GLN A 538 1.48 10.59 -11.84
C GLN A 538 0.92 10.01 -13.14
N VAL A 539 1.63 9.04 -13.70
CA VAL A 539 1.41 8.57 -15.07
C VAL A 539 0.40 7.43 -15.10
N LEU A 540 -0.62 7.53 -15.93
CA LEU A 540 -1.48 6.42 -16.37
C LEU A 540 -1.12 6.11 -17.82
N LEU A 541 -0.53 4.95 -18.07
CA LEU A 541 -0.19 4.50 -19.42
C LEU A 541 -1.22 3.47 -19.89
N PHE A 542 -1.90 3.75 -21.00
CA PHE A 542 -2.74 2.78 -21.67
C PHE A 542 -1.87 1.87 -22.54
N VAL A 543 -1.93 0.56 -22.27
CA VAL A 543 -1.18 -0.46 -22.98
C VAL A 543 -2.13 -1.50 -23.56
N ASP A 544 -2.00 -1.67 -24.87
CA ASP A 544 -2.58 -2.72 -25.68
C ASP A 544 -1.81 -4.04 -25.53
N ASN A 545 -0.51 -4.06 -25.85
CA ASN A 545 0.33 -5.24 -25.66
C ASN A 545 1.69 -4.89 -25.04
N PRO A 546 2.15 -5.60 -23.99
CA PRO A 546 3.42 -5.30 -23.34
C PRO A 546 4.65 -5.49 -24.25
N ARG A 547 4.60 -6.35 -25.27
CA ARG A 547 5.72 -6.57 -26.21
C ARG A 547 5.94 -5.38 -27.12
N THR A 548 4.87 -4.85 -27.70
CA THR A 548 4.94 -3.72 -28.64
C THR A 548 5.28 -2.42 -27.93
N SER A 549 4.85 -2.28 -26.68
CA SER A 549 4.91 -1.05 -25.89
C SER A 549 5.96 -1.11 -24.78
N TRP A 550 6.84 -2.13 -24.79
CA TRP A 550 7.87 -2.33 -23.75
C TRP A 550 8.75 -1.10 -23.51
N LYS A 551 9.25 -0.50 -24.59
CA LYS A 551 10.10 0.69 -24.51
C LYS A 551 9.34 1.88 -23.90
N LEU A 552 8.06 2.04 -24.25
CA LEU A 552 7.20 3.08 -23.69
C LEU A 552 6.94 2.84 -22.19
N ILE A 553 6.70 1.59 -21.79
CA ILE A 553 6.52 1.20 -20.38
C ILE A 553 7.77 1.57 -19.55
N ARG A 554 8.96 1.21 -20.04
CA ARG A 554 10.23 1.50 -19.34
C ARG A 554 10.52 3.00 -19.31
N PHE A 555 10.24 3.71 -20.40
CA PHE A 555 10.35 5.17 -20.46
C PHE A 555 9.46 5.88 -19.42
N CYS A 556 8.18 5.52 -19.34
CA CYS A 556 7.26 6.09 -18.35
C CYS A 556 7.70 5.80 -16.90
N ASN A 557 8.32 4.64 -16.66
CA ASN A 557 8.90 4.32 -15.35
C ASN A 557 10.07 5.24 -14.96
N SER A 558 10.87 5.70 -15.93
CA SER A 558 11.89 6.73 -15.70
C SER A 558 11.23 8.11 -15.50
N LEU A 559 10.29 8.49 -16.38
CA LEU A 559 9.61 9.79 -16.37
C LEU A 559 8.92 10.10 -15.04
N LYS A 560 8.31 9.10 -14.39
CA LYS A 560 7.56 9.30 -13.15
C LYS A 560 8.43 9.63 -11.93
N LYS A 561 9.76 9.38 -11.96
CA LYS A 561 10.73 9.69 -10.89
C LYS A 561 10.22 9.45 -9.45
N GLY A 562 9.62 8.28 -9.21
CA GLY A 562 9.07 7.90 -7.90
C GLY A 562 7.61 8.27 -7.64
N GLY A 563 6.95 8.99 -8.56
CA GLY A 563 5.51 9.22 -8.55
C GLY A 563 4.66 7.96 -8.78
N LEU A 564 3.34 8.15 -8.81
CA LEU A 564 2.40 7.10 -9.13
C LEU A 564 2.58 6.68 -10.60
N TYR A 565 2.58 5.38 -10.85
CA TYR A 565 2.57 4.85 -12.21
C TYR A 565 1.55 3.72 -12.30
N VAL A 566 0.59 3.84 -13.22
CA VAL A 566 -0.49 2.88 -13.43
C VAL A 566 -0.42 2.37 -14.87
N LEU A 567 -0.40 1.06 -15.05
CA LEU A 567 -0.54 0.38 -16.32
C LEU A 567 -2.01 0.03 -16.52
N GLY A 568 -2.67 0.74 -17.44
CA GLY A 568 -4.06 0.53 -17.80
C GLY A 568 -4.18 -0.43 -18.98
N HIS A 569 -4.91 -1.53 -18.82
CA HIS A 569 -5.27 -2.43 -19.91
C HIS A 569 -6.79 -2.61 -19.96
N VAL A 570 -7.36 -2.60 -21.15
CA VAL A 570 -8.80 -2.74 -21.35
C VAL A 570 -9.07 -3.98 -22.18
N THR A 571 -9.99 -4.80 -21.69
CA THR A 571 -10.47 -6.01 -22.35
C THR A 571 -11.90 -5.79 -22.82
N VAL A 572 -12.19 -6.18 -24.06
CA VAL A 572 -13.50 -5.93 -24.70
C VAL A 572 -14.31 -7.22 -24.64
N THR A 573 -15.35 -7.20 -23.82
CA THR A 573 -16.16 -8.38 -23.50
C THR A 573 -17.65 -8.03 -23.54
N ASN A 574 -18.43 -8.80 -24.31
CA ASN A 574 -19.89 -8.62 -24.35
C ASN A 574 -20.57 -9.24 -23.12
N ASP A 575 -20.04 -10.35 -22.60
CA ASP A 575 -20.57 -11.08 -21.44
C ASP A 575 -19.55 -11.14 -20.29
N PHE A 576 -19.79 -10.36 -19.23
CA PHE A 576 -18.86 -10.26 -18.10
C PHE A 576 -18.76 -11.55 -17.26
N GLN A 577 -19.87 -12.26 -17.04
CA GLN A 577 -19.91 -13.40 -16.12
C GLN A 577 -19.09 -14.59 -16.60
N THR A 578 -19.13 -14.88 -17.91
CA THR A 578 -18.42 -16.02 -18.52
C THR A 578 -16.91 -15.78 -18.57
N GLN A 579 -16.49 -14.52 -18.76
CA GLN A 579 -15.09 -14.13 -18.96
C GLN A 579 -14.39 -13.58 -17.69
N TYR A 580 -15.09 -13.48 -16.55
CA TYR A 580 -14.49 -12.99 -15.31
C TYR A 580 -13.26 -13.81 -14.85
N ASN A 581 -13.33 -15.14 -15.01
CA ASN A 581 -12.21 -16.02 -14.67
C ASN A 581 -10.98 -15.77 -15.58
N GLU A 582 -11.21 -15.43 -16.85
CA GLU A 582 -10.15 -15.05 -17.78
C GLU A 582 -9.53 -13.70 -17.40
N LEU A 583 -10.37 -12.70 -17.06
CA LEU A 583 -9.89 -11.41 -16.54
C LEU A 583 -9.03 -11.57 -15.29
N LYS A 584 -9.44 -12.42 -14.34
CA LYS A 584 -8.65 -12.66 -13.11
C LYS A 584 -7.27 -13.24 -13.45
N LYS A 585 -7.20 -14.19 -14.39
CA LYS A 585 -5.93 -14.77 -14.86
C LYS A 585 -5.07 -13.74 -15.59
N GLN A 586 -5.68 -12.91 -16.44
CA GLN A 586 -4.99 -11.86 -17.18
C GLN A 586 -4.43 -10.78 -16.25
N LYS A 587 -5.21 -10.32 -15.26
CA LYS A 587 -4.72 -9.41 -14.22
C LYS A 587 -3.47 -9.98 -13.53
N HIS A 588 -3.49 -11.25 -13.15
CA HIS A 588 -2.36 -11.90 -12.51
C HIS A 588 -1.15 -12.05 -13.45
N ALA A 589 -1.38 -12.26 -14.75
CA ALA A 589 -0.31 -12.29 -15.76
C ALA A 589 0.38 -10.92 -15.90
N TRP A 590 -0.39 -9.83 -15.91
CA TRP A 590 0.15 -8.46 -15.91
C TRP A 590 0.92 -8.13 -14.63
N GLU A 591 0.41 -8.54 -13.46
CA GLU A 591 1.13 -8.41 -12.18
C GLU A 591 2.46 -9.18 -12.20
N LYS A 592 2.47 -10.40 -12.76
CA LYS A 592 3.68 -11.22 -12.91
C LYS A 592 4.71 -10.56 -13.84
N ILE A 593 4.27 -9.93 -14.93
CA ILE A 593 5.16 -9.17 -15.84
C ILE A 593 5.78 -7.97 -15.14
N ARG A 594 4.98 -7.21 -14.37
CA ARG A 594 5.49 -6.10 -13.56
C ARG A 594 6.58 -6.59 -12.59
N ASP A 595 6.36 -7.72 -11.92
CA ASP A 595 7.29 -8.25 -10.93
C ASP A 595 8.59 -8.76 -11.58
N MET A 596 8.49 -9.47 -12.71
CA MET A 596 9.64 -9.91 -13.51
C MET A 596 10.47 -8.73 -14.04
N SER A 597 9.79 -7.65 -14.47
CA SER A 597 10.42 -6.45 -15.02
C SER A 597 10.94 -5.48 -13.96
N LYS A 598 10.65 -5.72 -12.68
CA LYS A 598 10.99 -4.83 -11.54
C LYS A 598 10.49 -3.40 -11.73
N ILE A 599 9.36 -3.22 -12.42
CA ILE A 599 8.75 -1.91 -12.65
C ILE A 599 7.86 -1.56 -11.45
N LYS A 600 8.04 -0.35 -10.91
CA LYS A 600 7.25 0.13 -9.77
C LYS A 600 5.91 0.71 -10.25
N ALA A 601 5.04 -0.14 -10.79
CA ALA A 601 3.73 0.25 -11.33
C ALA A 601 2.57 -0.48 -10.63
N PHE A 602 1.39 0.14 -10.58
CA PHE A 602 0.14 -0.57 -10.31
C PHE A 602 -0.46 -1.04 -11.63
N VAL A 603 -1.10 -2.21 -11.63
CA VAL A 603 -1.76 -2.76 -12.81
C VAL A 603 -3.27 -2.61 -12.63
N GLN A 604 -3.92 -1.93 -13.58
CA GLN A 604 -5.36 -1.77 -13.62
C GLN A 604 -5.90 -2.37 -14.91
N VAL A 605 -6.56 -3.53 -14.80
CA VAL A 605 -7.24 -4.17 -15.92
C VAL A 605 -8.74 -3.94 -15.78
N ALA A 606 -9.36 -3.35 -16.80
CA ALA A 606 -10.82 -3.15 -16.85
C ALA A 606 -11.46 -3.94 -17.99
N THR A 607 -12.72 -4.30 -17.79
CA THR A 607 -13.62 -4.85 -18.82
C THR A 607 -14.67 -3.83 -19.20
N GLY A 608 -15.00 -3.77 -20.48
CA GLY A 608 -16.15 -3.02 -20.96
C GLY A 608 -16.77 -3.64 -22.21
N PRO A 609 -18.04 -3.31 -22.52
CA PRO A 609 -18.68 -3.70 -23.78
C PRO A 609 -18.02 -2.98 -24.98
N SER A 610 -17.39 -1.83 -24.74
CA SER A 610 -16.58 -1.10 -25.71
C SER A 610 -15.26 -0.67 -25.08
N LEU A 611 -14.24 -0.50 -25.93
CA LEU A 611 -12.94 -0.01 -25.51
C LEU A 611 -13.03 1.34 -24.80
N LEU A 612 -13.87 2.25 -25.32
CA LEU A 612 -14.10 3.58 -24.78
C LEU A 612 -14.66 3.53 -23.36
N TRP A 613 -15.67 2.68 -23.14
CA TRP A 613 -16.24 2.47 -21.82
C TRP A 613 -15.19 1.96 -20.84
N GLY A 614 -14.35 1.01 -21.29
CA GLY A 614 -13.25 0.52 -20.49
C GLY A 614 -12.21 1.59 -20.16
N ILE A 615 -11.80 2.43 -21.12
CA ILE A 615 -10.84 3.53 -20.91
C ILE A 615 -11.38 4.56 -19.91
N ARG A 616 -12.64 4.99 -20.06
CA ARG A 616 -13.31 5.88 -19.11
C ARG A 616 -13.30 5.30 -17.69
N ASN A 617 -13.61 4.00 -17.56
CA ASN A 617 -13.59 3.32 -16.26
C ASN A 617 -12.18 3.15 -15.69
N VAL A 618 -11.17 2.91 -16.53
CA VAL A 618 -9.77 2.86 -16.08
C VAL A 618 -9.36 4.22 -15.56
N TYR A 619 -9.63 5.31 -16.27
CA TYR A 619 -9.25 6.66 -15.84
C TYR A 619 -9.95 7.05 -14.53
N LEU A 620 -11.29 6.98 -14.51
CA LEU A 620 -12.11 7.36 -13.34
C LEU A 620 -11.89 6.42 -12.14
N GLY A 621 -11.58 5.15 -12.39
CA GLY A 621 -11.33 4.14 -11.36
C GLY A 621 -9.85 4.02 -10.94
N SER A 622 -8.93 4.75 -11.57
CA SER A 622 -7.51 4.70 -11.21
C SER A 622 -7.19 5.64 -10.05
N GLY A 623 -6.51 5.10 -9.04
CA GLY A 623 -6.08 5.83 -7.86
C GLY A 623 -7.02 5.71 -6.67
N LEU A 624 -6.60 6.24 -5.53
CA LEU A 624 -7.35 6.23 -4.27
C LEU A 624 -7.09 7.52 -3.47
N GLY A 625 -8.14 8.27 -3.16
CA GLY A 625 -8.03 9.55 -2.42
C GLY A 625 -7.17 10.57 -3.19
N GLY A 626 -6.21 11.18 -2.52
CA GLY A 626 -5.21 12.09 -3.11
C GLY A 626 -4.06 11.39 -3.87
N MET A 627 -4.18 10.10 -4.18
CA MET A 627 -3.20 9.38 -5.02
C MET A 627 -3.87 8.94 -6.32
N LYS A 628 -4.01 9.87 -7.27
CA LYS A 628 -4.63 9.65 -8.60
C LYS A 628 -3.65 9.93 -9.73
N PRO A 629 -3.84 9.39 -10.95
CA PRO A 629 -3.04 9.81 -12.09
C PRO A 629 -3.42 11.23 -12.54
N ASN A 630 -2.43 12.00 -13.01
CA ASN A 630 -2.62 13.34 -13.57
C ASN A 630 -2.18 13.45 -15.03
N ILE A 631 -1.36 12.51 -15.54
CA ILE A 631 -0.93 12.45 -16.93
C ILE A 631 -1.39 11.13 -17.54
N SER A 632 -2.19 11.19 -18.60
CA SER A 632 -2.64 10.04 -19.39
C SER A 632 -1.79 9.90 -20.64
N VAL A 633 -1.03 8.80 -20.73
CA VAL A 633 -0.16 8.49 -21.88
C VAL A 633 -0.82 7.45 -22.77
N ILE A 634 -0.90 7.75 -24.07
CA ILE A 634 -1.40 6.85 -25.11
C ILE A 634 -0.38 6.72 -26.25
N GLY A 635 -0.38 5.57 -26.93
CA GLY A 635 0.38 5.40 -28.17
C GLY A 635 -0.27 6.15 -29.35
N PHE A 636 0.55 6.70 -30.23
CA PHE A 636 0.09 7.30 -31.49
C PHE A 636 -0.53 6.23 -32.40
N PHE A 637 -1.58 6.62 -33.14
CA PHE A 637 -2.28 5.74 -34.06
C PHE A 637 -1.43 5.40 -35.30
N ASP A 638 -1.22 4.12 -35.56
CA ASP A 638 -0.44 3.68 -36.73
C ASP A 638 -1.30 3.68 -38.01
N LEU A 639 -1.25 4.81 -38.73
CA LEU A 639 -1.93 4.99 -40.03
C LEU A 639 -1.43 4.03 -41.11
N GLN A 640 -0.15 3.63 -41.10
CA GLN A 640 0.41 2.73 -42.11
C GLN A 640 -0.22 1.34 -42.00
N SER A 641 -0.30 0.83 -40.77
CA SER A 641 -1.04 -0.40 -40.46
C SER A 641 -2.52 -0.32 -40.90
N TYR A 642 -3.16 0.83 -40.73
CA TYR A 642 -4.56 1.02 -41.13
C TYR A 642 -4.73 0.99 -42.65
N ARG A 643 -3.91 1.73 -43.41
CA ARG A 643 -3.96 1.78 -44.88
C ARG A 643 -3.66 0.42 -45.53
N ASN A 644 -2.72 -0.35 -44.97
CA ASN A 644 -2.41 -1.70 -45.45
C ASN A 644 -3.58 -2.68 -45.26
N ASN A 645 -4.29 -2.58 -44.12
CA ASN A 645 -5.48 -3.38 -43.86
C ASN A 645 -6.68 -2.97 -44.72
N TYR A 646 -6.76 -1.69 -45.10
CA TYR A 646 -7.82 -1.16 -45.97
C TYR A 646 -7.62 -1.60 -47.43
N SER A 647 -6.39 -1.50 -47.95
CA SER A 647 -6.03 -1.91 -49.32
C SER A 647 -6.17 -3.42 -49.57
N GLN A 648 -5.95 -4.27 -48.57
CA GLN A 648 -6.22 -5.72 -48.69
C GLN A 648 -7.71 -6.08 -48.83
N ARG A 649 -8.65 -5.18 -48.50
CA ARG A 649 -10.10 -5.43 -48.69
C ARG A 649 -10.59 -5.20 -50.11
N GLU A 650 -9.81 -4.55 -50.98
CA GLU A 650 -10.21 -4.21 -52.36
C GLU A 650 -9.82 -5.26 -53.41
N ILE A 651 -9.22 -6.39 -53.02
CA ILE A 651 -8.98 -7.53 -53.93
C ILE A 651 -9.99 -8.64 -53.62
N PRO A 652 -11.15 -8.73 -54.30
CA PRO A 652 -11.98 -9.92 -54.27
C PRO A 652 -11.34 -11.00 -55.15
N GLN A 653 -10.41 -11.78 -54.59
CA GLN A 653 -10.04 -13.07 -55.20
C GLN A 653 -10.89 -14.18 -54.59
N LEU A 654 -11.77 -14.71 -55.45
CA LEU A 654 -12.58 -15.90 -55.25
C LEU A 654 -11.72 -17.09 -54.82
N THR A 655 -11.79 -17.44 -53.55
CA THR A 655 -11.81 -18.84 -53.09
C THR A 655 -12.68 -18.90 -51.85
N ALA A 656 -13.89 -19.41 -52.05
CA ALA A 656 -14.78 -19.82 -50.98
C ALA A 656 -14.20 -21.09 -50.34
N SER A 657 -13.70 -20.96 -49.12
CA SER A 657 -13.59 -22.06 -48.18
C SER A 657 -14.11 -21.57 -46.85
N GLU A 658 -15.31 -22.05 -46.51
CA GLU A 658 -15.93 -21.91 -45.20
C GLU A 658 -15.05 -22.59 -44.16
N ASP A 659 -14.25 -21.80 -43.44
CA ASP A 659 -13.71 -22.13 -42.12
C ASP A 659 -13.47 -20.83 -41.36
N VAL A 660 -14.55 -20.27 -40.82
CA VAL A 660 -14.52 -19.07 -39.96
C VAL A 660 -14.07 -19.47 -38.55
N THR A 661 -12.80 -19.86 -38.43
CA THR A 661 -12.09 -19.86 -37.14
C THR A 661 -11.22 -18.61 -37.03
N LYS A 662 -11.76 -17.61 -36.32
CA LYS A 662 -11.06 -16.60 -35.51
C LYS A 662 -9.58 -16.36 -35.87
N GLN A 663 -9.29 -15.72 -37.00
CA GLN A 663 -7.97 -15.12 -37.22
C GLN A 663 -7.90 -13.78 -36.48
N ALA A 664 -7.55 -13.85 -35.20
CA ALA A 664 -6.95 -12.72 -34.50
C ALA A 664 -5.56 -12.50 -35.10
N VAL A 665 -5.22 -11.25 -35.43
CA VAL A 665 -3.88 -10.87 -35.89
C VAL A 665 -2.91 -11.16 -34.74
N CYS A 666 -2.29 -12.35 -34.77
CA CYS A 666 -1.17 -12.69 -33.92
C CYS A 666 -0.03 -11.73 -34.29
N VAL A 667 0.48 -10.97 -33.34
CA VAL A 667 1.81 -10.37 -33.49
C VAL A 667 2.75 -11.55 -33.67
N ASN A 668 3.42 -11.66 -34.83
CA ASN A 668 4.42 -12.70 -35.06
C ASN A 668 5.46 -12.60 -33.93
N ILE A 669 5.42 -13.56 -33.01
CA ILE A 669 6.41 -13.67 -31.94
C ILE A 669 7.69 -14.11 -32.64
N PRO A 670 8.79 -13.34 -32.57
CA PRO A 670 10.06 -13.76 -33.16
C PRO A 670 10.46 -15.12 -32.58
N GLU A 671 10.73 -16.10 -33.44
CA GLU A 671 11.26 -17.41 -33.04
C GLU A 671 12.52 -17.20 -32.20
N GLY A 672 12.50 -17.66 -30.94
CA GLY A 672 13.60 -17.51 -29.98
C GLY A 672 13.38 -16.54 -28.82
N SER A 673 12.27 -15.80 -28.76
CA SER A 673 11.95 -14.98 -27.56
C SER A 673 11.27 -15.79 -26.45
N LEU A 674 11.68 -15.57 -25.19
CA LEU A 674 11.08 -16.22 -24.01
C LEU A 674 9.55 -15.95 -23.97
N PRO A 675 8.71 -16.94 -23.64
CA PRO A 675 7.26 -16.76 -23.55
C PRO A 675 6.93 -15.85 -22.35
N LEU A 676 6.18 -14.78 -22.61
CA LEU A 676 5.65 -13.91 -21.56
C LEU A 676 4.34 -14.50 -21.03
N PRO A 677 4.04 -14.33 -19.72
CA PRO A 677 2.77 -14.78 -19.13
C PRO A 677 1.52 -14.27 -19.86
N THR A 678 1.60 -13.13 -20.54
CA THR A 678 0.49 -12.53 -21.30
C THR A 678 0.25 -13.13 -22.68
N ASP A 679 1.21 -13.86 -23.25
CA ASP A 679 1.11 -14.37 -24.64
C ASP A 679 0.08 -15.49 -24.79
N MET A 680 -0.35 -16.08 -23.67
CA MET A 680 -1.38 -17.12 -23.63
C MET A 680 -2.80 -16.57 -23.73
N PHE A 681 -2.98 -15.24 -23.72
CA PHE A 681 -4.27 -14.58 -23.74
C PHE A 681 -4.56 -13.92 -25.09
N LYS A 682 -5.84 -13.74 -25.40
CA LYS A 682 -6.31 -13.15 -26.66
C LYS A 682 -5.84 -11.69 -26.78
N ASN A 683 -5.25 -11.34 -27.93
CA ASN A 683 -5.00 -9.93 -28.28
C ASN A 683 -6.32 -9.24 -28.65
N GLU A 684 -6.52 -8.04 -28.12
CA GLU A 684 -7.68 -7.21 -28.45
C GLU A 684 -7.59 -6.63 -29.87
N CYS A 685 -8.74 -6.29 -30.45
CA CYS A 685 -8.82 -5.69 -31.76
C CYS A 685 -8.10 -4.33 -31.78
N LYS A 686 -7.42 -4.01 -32.89
CA LYS A 686 -6.82 -2.68 -33.10
C LYS A 686 -7.92 -1.61 -33.00
N VAL A 687 -7.59 -0.49 -32.35
CA VAL A 687 -8.48 0.66 -32.16
C VAL A 687 -8.93 1.21 -33.52
N LYS A 688 -10.18 1.68 -33.63
CA LYS A 688 -10.65 2.40 -34.84
C LYS A 688 -10.24 3.88 -34.79
N ILE A 689 -10.14 4.53 -35.94
CA ILE A 689 -9.80 5.96 -36.05
C ILE A 689 -10.70 6.83 -35.15
N ASN A 690 -12.03 6.72 -35.30
CA ASN A 690 -12.98 7.51 -34.50
C ASN A 690 -12.85 7.25 -33.00
N GLN A 691 -12.58 5.98 -32.61
CA GLN A 691 -12.42 5.63 -31.21
C GLN A 691 -11.14 6.23 -30.62
N TRP A 692 -10.05 6.29 -31.38
CA TRP A 692 -8.80 6.91 -30.89
C TRP A 692 -8.96 8.42 -30.68
N VAL A 693 -9.64 9.12 -31.60
CA VAL A 693 -9.95 10.55 -31.46
C VAL A 693 -10.92 10.79 -30.30
N GLU A 694 -11.94 9.94 -30.15
CA GLU A 694 -12.89 10.02 -29.02
C GLU A 694 -12.19 9.85 -27.66
N VAL A 695 -11.16 8.99 -27.56
CA VAL A 695 -10.36 8.86 -26.33
C VAL A 695 -9.66 10.17 -25.97
N ILE A 696 -9.11 10.88 -26.96
CA ILE A 696 -8.43 12.16 -26.71
C ILE A 696 -9.44 13.23 -26.29
N GLU A 697 -10.59 13.30 -26.96
CA GLU A 697 -11.68 14.21 -26.60
C GLU A 697 -12.18 13.94 -25.18
N ASP A 698 -12.42 12.67 -24.82
CA ASP A 698 -12.88 12.25 -23.50
C ASP A 698 -11.86 12.61 -22.40
N LEU A 699 -10.57 12.33 -22.61
CA LEU A 699 -9.52 12.65 -21.63
C LEU A 699 -9.37 14.15 -21.43
N SER A 700 -9.57 14.93 -22.50
CA SER A 700 -9.58 16.40 -22.45
C SER A 700 -10.78 16.91 -21.65
N LEU A 701 -11.98 16.34 -21.86
CA LEU A 701 -13.16 16.67 -21.06
C LEU A 701 -12.98 16.36 -19.57
N MET A 702 -12.21 15.32 -19.25
CA MET A 702 -11.88 14.96 -17.87
C MET A 702 -10.71 15.77 -17.27
N GLN A 703 -10.26 16.83 -17.95
CA GLN A 703 -9.15 17.71 -17.53
C GLN A 703 -7.86 16.94 -17.22
N SER A 704 -7.60 15.85 -17.94
CA SER A 704 -6.35 15.10 -17.83
C SER A 704 -5.25 15.77 -18.66
N ASN A 705 -4.01 15.76 -18.17
CA ASN A 705 -2.88 16.11 -19.03
C ASN A 705 -2.61 14.93 -19.98
N ILE A 706 -2.66 15.17 -21.29
CA ILE A 706 -2.60 14.11 -22.29
C ILE A 706 -1.20 14.07 -22.89
N ALA A 707 -0.64 12.88 -23.02
CA ALA A 707 0.62 12.64 -23.72
C ALA A 707 0.46 11.56 -24.79
N VAL A 708 0.84 11.87 -26.04
CA VAL A 708 0.77 10.96 -27.18
C VAL A 708 2.17 10.58 -27.63
N ALA A 709 2.48 9.28 -27.60
CA ALA A 709 3.81 8.75 -27.88
C ALA A 709 3.92 8.15 -29.29
N ARG A 710 4.79 8.69 -30.15
CA ARG A 710 5.08 8.18 -31.50
C ARG A 710 6.52 7.73 -31.63
N GLY A 711 6.77 6.63 -32.34
CA GLY A 711 8.13 6.19 -32.67
C GLY A 711 8.91 5.51 -31.53
N PHE A 712 8.29 5.30 -30.36
CA PHE A 712 8.95 4.72 -29.18
C PHE A 712 9.46 3.28 -29.35
N ARG A 713 9.09 2.58 -30.43
CA ARG A 713 9.71 1.30 -30.81
C ARG A 713 11.19 1.44 -31.19
N ALA A 714 11.59 2.60 -31.74
CA ALA A 714 12.95 2.89 -32.14
C ALA A 714 13.81 3.50 -31.02
N LEU A 715 13.21 3.92 -29.90
CA LEU A 715 13.92 4.58 -28.80
C LEU A 715 14.95 3.64 -28.15
N ASN A 716 16.17 4.11 -27.95
CA ASN A 716 17.18 3.42 -27.13
C ASN A 716 17.05 3.91 -25.69
N ILE A 717 16.91 2.98 -24.75
CA ILE A 717 16.70 3.33 -23.35
C ILE A 717 18.00 3.03 -22.61
N PRO A 718 18.57 4.00 -21.87
CA PRO A 718 19.81 3.80 -21.15
C PRO A 718 19.68 2.68 -20.10
N GLU A 719 20.75 1.89 -19.95
CA GLU A 719 20.83 0.82 -18.95
C GLU A 719 21.62 1.24 -17.71
N LYS A 720 21.35 0.58 -16.58
CA LYS A 720 22.02 0.89 -15.32
C LYS A 720 23.51 0.55 -15.39
N GLY A 721 24.35 1.58 -15.29
CA GLY A 721 25.82 1.44 -15.29
C GLY A 721 26.47 1.70 -16.65
N GLU A 722 25.69 2.06 -17.66
CA GLU A 722 26.19 2.44 -18.98
C GLU A 722 26.78 3.86 -18.92
N LYS A 723 28.12 3.96 -18.86
CA LYS A 723 28.82 5.24 -19.00
C LYS A 723 29.19 5.42 -20.47
N LEU A 724 28.58 6.40 -21.12
CA LEU A 724 28.95 6.73 -22.50
C LEU A 724 30.38 7.31 -22.51
N HIS A 725 31.32 6.67 -23.22
CA HIS A 725 32.67 7.18 -23.46
C HIS A 725 32.71 8.16 -24.66
N GLY A 726 31.74 9.08 -24.75
CA GLY A 726 31.54 9.97 -25.90
C GLY A 726 30.65 11.19 -25.62
N LYS A 727 30.21 11.88 -26.68
CA LYS A 727 29.29 13.03 -26.60
C LYS A 727 27.90 12.56 -26.17
N LYS A 728 27.29 13.25 -25.19
CA LYS A 728 25.92 12.95 -24.72
C LYS A 728 24.90 13.07 -25.85
N GLU A 729 23.89 12.20 -25.81
CA GLU A 729 22.72 12.30 -26.68
C GLU A 729 21.85 13.50 -26.28
N ILE A 730 21.05 14.02 -27.21
CA ILE A 730 20.30 15.26 -26.99
C ILE A 730 18.80 14.97 -26.88
N ILE A 731 18.16 15.57 -25.87
CA ILE A 731 16.70 15.61 -25.71
C ILE A 731 16.21 17.01 -26.08
N ASP A 732 15.36 17.09 -27.09
CA ASP A 732 14.84 18.37 -27.59
C ASP A 732 13.47 18.70 -26.99
N LEU A 733 13.34 19.89 -26.43
CA LEU A 733 12.09 20.47 -25.95
C LEU A 733 11.61 21.54 -26.92
N TYR A 734 10.40 21.37 -27.44
CA TYR A 734 9.68 22.33 -28.27
C TYR A 734 8.41 22.81 -27.56
N PRO A 735 8.54 23.79 -26.65
CA PRO A 735 7.39 24.36 -25.99
C PRO A 735 6.73 25.39 -26.94
N ILE A 736 5.78 24.95 -27.77
CA ILE A 736 5.13 25.80 -28.79
C ILE A 736 3.84 26.42 -28.26
N GLN A 737 3.73 27.75 -28.28
CA GLN A 737 2.51 28.41 -27.81
C GLN A 737 1.33 28.16 -28.76
N MET A 738 0.17 27.83 -28.19
CA MET A 738 -1.11 27.83 -28.90
C MET A 738 -1.94 29.00 -28.37
N SER A 739 -2.57 29.74 -29.28
CA SER A 739 -3.43 30.87 -28.93
C SER A 739 -4.75 30.81 -29.68
N ALA A 740 -5.85 31.12 -28.98
CA ALA A 740 -7.14 31.38 -29.60
C ALA A 740 -7.58 32.80 -29.28
N THR A 741 -7.99 33.56 -30.29
CA THR A 741 -8.49 34.93 -30.13
C THR A 741 -10.00 34.91 -29.95
N MET A 742 -10.49 35.37 -28.81
CA MET A 742 -11.93 35.55 -28.56
C MET A 742 -12.30 37.02 -28.77
N SER A 743 -13.20 37.31 -29.71
CA SER A 743 -13.81 38.64 -29.80
C SER A 743 -15.06 38.69 -28.92
N SER A 744 -15.15 39.71 -28.08
CA SER A 744 -16.41 40.10 -27.46
C SER A 744 -17.10 41.14 -28.37
N GLU A 745 -18.39 41.40 -28.12
CA GLU A 745 -19.23 42.33 -28.88
C GLU A 745 -18.52 43.66 -29.25
N PRO A 746 -18.88 44.30 -30.39
CA PRO A 746 -18.19 45.50 -30.88
C PRO A 746 -18.12 46.59 -29.80
N GLY A 747 -16.91 46.82 -29.27
CA GLY A 747 -16.65 47.78 -28.18
C GLY A 747 -15.81 47.23 -27.01
N GLN A 748 -15.57 45.92 -26.92
CA GLN A 748 -14.69 45.31 -25.90
C GLN A 748 -13.38 44.74 -26.50
N PRO A 749 -12.25 44.76 -25.76
CA PRO A 749 -10.99 44.22 -26.24
C PRO A 749 -11.07 42.69 -26.41
N SER A 750 -10.54 42.18 -27.53
CA SER A 750 -10.44 40.74 -27.79
C SER A 750 -9.48 40.08 -26.80
N VAL A 751 -9.91 39.03 -26.10
CA VAL A 751 -9.10 38.29 -25.12
C VAL A 751 -8.40 37.12 -25.81
N VAL A 752 -7.08 37.00 -25.63
CA VAL A 752 -6.28 35.90 -26.18
C VAL A 752 -6.04 34.87 -25.08
N THR A 753 -6.57 33.66 -25.22
CA THR A 753 -6.25 32.58 -24.28
C THR A 753 -4.98 31.87 -24.75
N SER A 754 -4.00 31.68 -23.84
CA SER A 754 -2.71 31.03 -24.13
C SER A 754 -2.53 29.74 -23.32
N ASN A 755 -2.00 28.69 -23.96
CA ASN A 755 -1.72 27.40 -23.30
C ASN A 755 -0.38 27.40 -22.53
N PHE A 756 -0.18 28.37 -21.63
CA PHE A 756 1.06 28.52 -20.84
C PHE A 756 1.34 27.30 -19.94
N ASP A 757 0.31 26.60 -19.48
CA ASP A 757 0.46 25.37 -18.67
C ASP A 757 1.11 24.23 -19.45
N THR A 758 0.80 24.09 -20.76
CA THR A 758 1.44 23.07 -21.60
C THR A 758 2.92 23.38 -21.79
N TYR A 759 3.24 24.65 -21.98
CA TYR A 759 4.61 25.14 -22.13
C TYR A 759 5.46 24.76 -20.91
N THR A 760 4.97 25.08 -19.71
CA THR A 760 5.71 24.81 -18.46
C THR A 760 5.79 23.32 -18.11
N LEU A 761 4.75 22.53 -18.41
CA LEU A 761 4.78 21.08 -18.22
C LEU A 761 5.86 20.39 -19.07
N ILE A 762 6.05 20.81 -20.33
CA ILE A 762 7.10 20.26 -21.21
C ILE A 762 8.49 20.51 -20.61
N LEU A 763 8.74 21.73 -20.13
CA LEU A 763 10.01 22.07 -19.46
C LEU A 763 10.23 21.23 -18.20
N GLN A 764 9.20 21.07 -17.37
CA GLN A 764 9.27 20.27 -16.16
C GLN A 764 9.52 18.78 -16.45
N LEU A 765 8.84 18.19 -17.43
CA LEU A 765 9.02 16.78 -17.77
C LEU A 765 10.44 16.50 -18.30
N GLY A 766 10.98 17.39 -19.12
CA GLY A 766 12.38 17.33 -19.56
C GLY A 766 13.37 17.42 -18.39
N ALA A 767 13.18 18.39 -17.49
CA ALA A 767 14.01 18.54 -16.31
C ALA A 767 13.92 17.33 -15.36
N ILE A 768 12.72 16.77 -15.15
CA ILE A 768 12.50 15.57 -14.34
C ILE A 768 13.21 14.37 -14.94
N LEU A 769 13.20 14.21 -16.26
CA LEU A 769 13.85 13.09 -16.93
C LEU A 769 15.37 13.09 -16.67
N ILE A 770 16.04 14.24 -16.81
CA ILE A 770 17.49 14.37 -16.59
C ILE A 770 17.91 14.21 -15.13
N THR A 771 16.99 14.35 -14.17
CA THR A 771 17.33 14.04 -12.78
C THR A 771 17.38 12.54 -12.46
N VAL A 772 16.93 11.67 -13.38
CA VAL A 772 17.12 10.22 -13.28
C VAL A 772 18.57 9.89 -13.65
N PRO A 773 19.33 9.16 -12.81
CA PRO A 773 20.76 8.92 -13.06
C PRO A 773 21.09 8.36 -14.45
N GLU A 774 20.27 7.41 -14.93
CA GLU A 774 20.41 6.76 -16.25
C GLU A 774 20.38 7.78 -17.39
N TRP A 775 19.55 8.82 -17.29
CA TRP A 775 19.38 9.85 -18.31
C TRP A 775 20.33 11.04 -18.09
N ARG A 776 20.69 11.35 -16.85
CA ARG A 776 21.65 12.42 -16.51
C ARG A 776 23.02 12.23 -17.14
N ASP A 777 23.51 10.99 -17.10
CA ASP A 777 24.86 10.65 -17.52
C ASP A 777 24.96 10.50 -19.04
N THR A 778 23.86 10.12 -19.69
CA THR A 778 23.81 9.81 -21.13
C THR A 778 23.27 10.96 -21.98
N HIS A 779 22.40 11.81 -21.44
CA HIS A 779 21.67 12.83 -22.21
C HIS A 779 21.88 14.26 -21.69
N GLU A 780 21.69 15.23 -22.58
CA GLU A 780 21.67 16.67 -22.31
C GLU A 780 20.37 17.31 -22.83
N LEU A 781 19.86 18.34 -22.13
CA LEU A 781 18.64 19.05 -22.52
C LEU A 781 18.94 20.15 -23.52
N ARG A 782 18.12 20.25 -24.55
CA ARG A 782 18.14 21.36 -25.50
C ARG A 782 16.73 21.91 -25.70
N ILE A 783 16.57 23.22 -25.56
CA ILE A 783 15.29 23.92 -25.73
C ILE A 783 15.36 24.67 -27.05
N ILE A 784 14.38 24.43 -27.92
CA ILE A 784 14.32 25.04 -29.23
C ILE A 784 13.06 25.89 -29.32
N LEU A 785 13.26 27.19 -29.53
CA LEU A 785 12.21 28.18 -29.76
C LEU A 785 12.34 28.72 -31.17
N PHE A 786 11.22 29.15 -31.74
CA PHE A 786 11.20 29.82 -33.03
C PHE A 786 10.49 31.16 -32.94
N VAL A 787 10.92 32.09 -33.77
CA VAL A 787 10.32 33.42 -33.93
C VAL A 787 10.08 33.69 -35.40
N GLU A 788 9.09 34.53 -35.74
CA GLU A 788 8.78 34.84 -37.13
C GLU A 788 9.89 35.65 -37.81
N ASN A 789 10.42 36.67 -37.13
CA ASN A 789 11.46 37.58 -37.64
C ASN A 789 12.79 37.40 -36.90
N ASP A 790 13.91 37.63 -37.60
CA ASP A 790 15.25 37.55 -37.00
C ASP A 790 15.51 38.61 -35.91
N TYR A 791 14.84 39.77 -35.97
CA TYR A 791 15.01 40.86 -34.99
C TYR A 791 14.56 40.47 -33.58
N ASP A 792 13.51 39.66 -33.46
CA ASP A 792 12.91 39.26 -32.19
C ASP A 792 13.70 38.13 -31.49
N ARG A 793 14.72 37.57 -32.15
CA ARG A 793 15.53 36.47 -31.60
C ARG A 793 16.23 36.82 -30.28
N GLY A 794 16.69 38.07 -30.15
CA GLY A 794 17.42 38.53 -28.96
C GLY A 794 16.51 38.65 -27.74
N SER A 795 15.37 39.32 -27.87
CA SER A 795 14.41 39.53 -26.79
C SER A 795 13.84 38.21 -26.26
N GLU A 796 13.52 37.27 -27.17
CA GLU A 796 12.99 35.95 -26.84
C GLU A 796 14.03 35.08 -26.11
N SER A 797 15.30 35.16 -26.54
CA SER A 797 16.41 34.46 -25.88
C SER A 797 16.61 34.94 -24.44
N ASP A 798 16.61 36.25 -24.22
CA ASP A 798 16.78 36.83 -22.89
C ASP A 798 15.62 36.48 -21.96
N ARG A 799 14.37 36.54 -22.47
CA ARG A 799 13.20 36.20 -21.67
C ARG A 799 13.18 34.72 -21.27
N MET A 800 13.51 33.82 -22.20
CA MET A 800 13.58 32.39 -21.90
C MET A 800 14.72 32.06 -20.93
N THR A 801 15.87 32.73 -21.07
CA THR A 801 17.00 32.54 -20.15
C THR A 801 16.64 32.95 -18.72
N LYS A 802 15.93 34.08 -18.55
CA LYS A 802 15.38 34.49 -17.24
C LYS A 802 14.41 33.46 -16.68
N LEU A 803 13.50 32.94 -17.50
CA LEU A 803 12.55 31.90 -17.07
C LEU A 803 13.27 30.62 -16.62
N LEU A 804 14.28 30.16 -17.36
CA LEU A 804 15.07 28.98 -16.99
C LEU A 804 15.88 29.18 -15.72
N GLN A 805 16.39 30.39 -15.50
CA GLN A 805 17.09 30.75 -14.26
C GLN A 805 16.14 30.71 -13.05
N VAL A 806 14.92 31.23 -13.20
CA VAL A 806 13.87 31.15 -12.16
C VAL A 806 13.49 29.71 -11.86
N LEU A 807 13.32 28.88 -12.91
CA LEU A 807 12.97 27.47 -12.78
C LEU A 807 14.15 26.56 -12.40
N ARG A 808 15.38 27.09 -12.41
CA ARG A 808 16.64 26.36 -12.17
C ARG A 808 16.83 25.15 -13.09
N ILE A 809 16.48 25.30 -14.37
CA ILE A 809 16.62 24.26 -15.38
C ILE A 809 17.90 24.53 -16.18
N GLU A 810 18.88 23.63 -16.07
CA GLU A 810 20.09 23.67 -16.89
C GLU A 810 19.79 23.09 -18.28
N ALA A 811 19.80 23.95 -19.29
CA ALA A 811 19.46 23.59 -20.66
C ALA A 811 20.21 24.45 -21.67
N THR A 812 20.54 23.86 -22.82
CA THR A 812 21.05 24.62 -23.97
C THR A 812 19.88 25.27 -24.71
N LEU A 813 19.90 26.60 -24.88
CA LEU A 813 18.84 27.35 -25.56
C LEU A 813 19.22 27.65 -27.02
N ILE A 814 18.32 27.32 -27.94
CA ILE A 814 18.43 27.68 -29.36
C ILE A 814 17.16 28.41 -29.78
N VAL A 815 17.28 29.69 -30.12
CA VAL A 815 16.19 30.47 -30.74
C VAL A 815 16.47 30.58 -32.25
N VAL A 816 15.51 30.24 -33.10
CA VAL A 816 15.66 30.22 -34.57
C VAL A 816 14.59 31.11 -35.22
N SER A 817 14.91 31.76 -36.34
CA SER A 817 13.91 32.48 -37.12
C SER A 817 13.30 31.59 -38.20
N LEU A 818 11.99 31.68 -38.40
CA LEU A 818 11.28 30.94 -39.45
C LEU A 818 11.77 31.30 -40.86
N ASP A 819 12.33 32.50 -41.04
CA ASP A 819 12.91 32.97 -42.29
C ASP A 819 14.07 32.11 -42.82
N GLN A 820 14.67 31.29 -41.98
CA GLN A 820 15.77 30.40 -42.37
C GLN A 820 15.26 29.15 -43.10
N PHE A 821 13.97 28.81 -42.97
CA PHE A 821 13.40 27.57 -43.49
C PHE A 821 12.77 27.73 -44.87
N ARG A 822 13.01 26.74 -45.74
CA ARG A 822 12.63 26.79 -47.15
C ARG A 822 11.12 26.64 -47.33
N VAL A 823 10.48 25.80 -46.53
CA VAL A 823 9.03 25.57 -46.59
C VAL A 823 8.26 26.81 -46.17
N TYR A 824 8.67 27.46 -45.08
CA TYR A 824 8.07 28.73 -44.62
C TYR A 824 8.15 29.82 -45.69
N ASN A 825 9.35 30.05 -46.24
CA ASN A 825 9.54 31.05 -47.29
C ASN A 825 8.77 30.74 -48.59
N THR A 826 8.53 29.47 -48.89
CA THR A 826 7.70 29.07 -50.04
C THR A 826 6.23 29.38 -49.80
N ILE A 827 5.73 29.08 -48.59
CA ILE A 827 4.32 29.28 -48.22
C ILE A 827 4.02 30.76 -47.99
N VAL A 828 4.83 31.49 -47.23
CA VAL A 828 4.59 32.88 -46.81
C VAL A 828 5.17 33.90 -47.79
N LYS A 829 6.45 33.73 -48.20
CA LYS A 829 7.14 34.70 -49.08
C LYS A 829 7.03 34.38 -50.59
N GLY A 830 6.49 33.20 -50.95
CA GLY A 830 6.27 32.82 -52.35
C GLY A 830 7.53 32.37 -53.11
N ASN A 831 8.59 31.95 -52.41
CA ASN A 831 9.81 31.45 -53.05
C ASN A 831 9.56 30.14 -53.85
N SER A 832 10.27 29.95 -54.96
CA SER A 832 10.09 28.77 -55.84
C SER A 832 10.84 27.51 -55.40
N ILE A 833 11.69 27.59 -54.38
CA ILE A 833 12.71 26.57 -54.04
C ILE A 833 12.09 25.23 -53.61
N ALA A 834 11.03 25.24 -52.78
CA ALA A 834 10.36 24.04 -52.30
C ALA A 834 8.94 23.89 -52.86
N PHE A 835 8.63 24.59 -53.95
CA PHE A 835 7.27 24.71 -54.47
C PHE A 835 6.65 23.36 -54.84
N GLU A 836 7.40 22.48 -55.50
CA GLU A 836 6.90 21.15 -55.92
C GLU A 836 6.52 20.27 -54.72
N TYR A 837 7.36 20.26 -53.67
CA TYR A 837 7.10 19.51 -52.45
C TYR A 837 5.88 20.06 -51.68
N VAL A 838 5.80 21.38 -51.51
CA VAL A 838 4.68 22.03 -50.83
C VAL A 838 3.38 21.84 -51.60
N ASN A 839 3.42 21.97 -52.93
CA ASN A 839 2.25 21.80 -53.79
C ASN A 839 1.70 20.38 -53.72
N LYS A 840 2.57 19.36 -53.66
CA LYS A 840 2.17 17.96 -53.45
C LYS A 840 1.50 17.71 -52.10
N MET A 841 1.99 18.34 -51.03
CA MET A 841 1.46 18.13 -49.68
C MET A 841 0.16 18.91 -49.39
N LEU A 842 -0.05 20.02 -50.11
CA LEU A 842 -1.21 20.92 -49.97
C LEU A 842 -2.21 20.85 -51.14
N GLU A 843 -2.07 19.91 -52.08
CA GLU A 843 -2.89 19.77 -53.28
C GLU A 843 -4.41 19.67 -53.01
N GLY A 844 -4.77 19.09 -51.86
CA GLY A 844 -6.16 18.96 -51.40
C GLY A 844 -6.75 20.23 -50.81
N SER A 845 -5.96 21.27 -50.51
CA SER A 845 -6.45 22.49 -49.87
C SER A 845 -6.89 23.53 -50.90
N GLU A 846 -8.14 23.99 -50.79
CA GLU A 846 -8.68 25.06 -51.65
C GLU A 846 -7.91 26.39 -51.39
N TRP A 847 -7.58 26.68 -50.13
CA TRP A 847 -6.80 27.85 -49.73
C TRP A 847 -5.44 27.96 -50.44
N TRP A 848 -4.70 26.86 -50.58
CA TRP A 848 -3.39 26.89 -51.24
C TRP A 848 -3.52 27.18 -52.73
N LYS A 849 -4.53 26.59 -53.40
CA LYS A 849 -4.80 26.85 -54.82
C LYS A 849 -5.12 28.32 -55.04
N ASP A 850 -5.99 28.90 -54.21
CA ASP A 850 -6.36 30.31 -54.29
C ASP A 850 -5.17 31.24 -54.03
N LEU A 851 -4.30 30.90 -53.07
CA LEU A 851 -3.11 31.68 -52.76
C LEU A 851 -2.06 31.62 -53.89
N VAL A 852 -1.87 30.45 -54.50
CA VAL A 852 -1.01 30.28 -55.67
C VAL A 852 -1.56 31.05 -56.87
N ASP A 853 -2.86 30.95 -57.13
CA ASP A 853 -3.54 31.69 -58.21
C ASP A 853 -3.41 33.20 -58.00
N ALA A 854 -3.61 33.70 -56.78
CA ALA A 854 -3.41 35.12 -56.44
C ALA A 854 -1.97 35.57 -56.73
N ARG A 855 -0.96 34.80 -56.30
CA ARG A 855 0.46 35.09 -56.59
C ARG A 855 0.79 35.08 -58.08
N GLN A 856 0.20 34.19 -58.87
CA GLN A 856 0.41 34.14 -60.32
C GLN A 856 -0.23 35.34 -61.04
N THR A 857 -1.36 35.84 -60.55
CA THR A 857 -2.02 37.02 -61.14
C THR A 857 -1.29 38.34 -60.88
N LEU A 858 -0.54 38.44 -59.79
CA LEU A 858 0.20 39.65 -59.37
C LEU A 858 1.62 39.76 -59.95
N MET A 859 2.09 38.76 -60.71
CA MET A 859 3.41 38.82 -61.35
C MET A 859 3.40 39.87 -62.48
N PRO A 860 4.31 40.87 -62.49
CA PRO A 860 4.39 41.81 -63.59
C PRO A 860 4.79 41.06 -64.87
N ARG A 861 3.89 41.02 -65.86
CA ARG A 861 4.22 40.54 -67.21
C ARG A 861 5.33 41.41 -67.80
N ARG A 862 6.58 40.95 -67.71
CA ARG A 862 7.72 41.56 -68.42
C ARG A 862 7.41 41.60 -69.92
N ARG A 863 7.17 42.79 -70.47
CA ARG A 863 7.22 43.04 -71.92
C ARG A 863 8.68 43.04 -72.35
N PHE A 864 9.18 41.90 -72.81
CA PHE A 864 10.30 41.88 -73.76
C PHE A 864 10.06 40.77 -74.78
N SER A 865 9.80 41.19 -76.01
CA SER A 865 9.72 40.37 -77.20
C SER A 865 11.08 40.39 -77.88
N THR A 866 11.71 39.21 -78.01
CA THR A 866 12.64 38.93 -79.11
C THR A 866 12.45 37.46 -79.52
N THR A 867 12.00 37.30 -80.77
CA THR A 867 12.33 36.24 -81.73
C THR A 867 12.24 34.77 -81.29
N ASN A 868 11.25 34.03 -81.80
CA ASN A 868 11.45 33.15 -82.98
C ASN A 868 10.16 32.40 -83.34
N THR A 869 9.78 32.53 -84.61
CA THR A 869 8.83 31.72 -85.38
C THR A 869 9.29 30.24 -85.42
N PRO A 870 8.36 29.27 -85.56
CA PRO A 870 8.04 28.84 -86.91
C PRO A 870 6.55 28.50 -87.19
N SER A 871 6.16 28.87 -88.41
CA SER A 871 5.22 28.23 -89.36
C SER A 871 4.09 27.33 -88.87
N THR A 872 2.85 27.62 -89.28
CA THR A 872 2.16 26.87 -90.35
C THR A 872 1.02 27.73 -90.92
N SER A 873 0.88 27.68 -92.25
CA SER A 873 0.03 28.48 -93.12
C SER A 873 -1.30 27.80 -93.49
N GLN A 874 -2.22 28.61 -94.05
CA GLN A 874 -3.42 28.28 -94.86
C GLN A 874 -4.71 27.93 -94.07
N ASP A 875 -5.91 28.46 -94.36
CA ASP A 875 -6.41 29.34 -95.43
C ASP A 875 -7.80 29.92 -95.05
N GLN A 876 -8.12 31.10 -95.61
CA GLN A 876 -9.45 31.66 -96.05
C GLN A 876 -10.65 31.67 -95.07
N GLU A 877 -11.57 32.65 -95.01
CA GLU A 877 -11.99 33.77 -95.86
C GLU A 877 -12.83 34.75 -94.99
N GLY A 878 -12.93 36.03 -95.36
CA GLY A 878 -13.32 37.12 -94.45
C GLY A 878 -14.81 37.41 -94.27
N ARG A 879 -15.14 38.17 -93.21
CA ARG A 879 -16.14 39.26 -93.25
C ARG A 879 -16.07 40.17 -92.00
N SER A 880 -15.83 41.45 -92.28
CA SER A 880 -16.26 42.67 -91.57
C SER A 880 -16.03 42.83 -90.06
N GLU A 881 -15.23 43.85 -89.77
CA GLU A 881 -14.94 44.46 -88.49
C GLU A 881 -16.19 44.77 -87.62
N GLN A 882 -16.18 44.23 -86.39
CA GLN A 882 -16.66 44.95 -85.22
C GLN A 882 -15.53 44.95 -84.19
N ILE A 883 -15.04 46.14 -83.87
CA ILE A 883 -14.06 46.40 -82.82
C ILE A 883 -14.68 45.98 -81.47
N LYS A 884 -14.42 44.73 -81.05
CA LYS A 884 -14.63 44.30 -79.66
C LYS A 884 -13.41 44.71 -78.85
N ILE A 885 -13.54 45.82 -78.14
CA ILE A 885 -12.72 46.13 -76.96
C ILE A 885 -12.69 44.86 -76.09
N LYS A 886 -11.54 44.18 -76.01
CA LYS A 886 -11.30 43.11 -75.04
C LYS A 886 -11.43 43.74 -73.66
N LYS A 887 -12.63 43.63 -73.06
CA LYS A 887 -12.82 43.84 -71.63
C LYS A 887 -11.80 42.92 -70.93
N THR A 888 -10.87 43.55 -70.24
CA THR A 888 -10.12 42.93 -69.15
C THR A 888 -11.13 42.15 -68.31
N ARG A 889 -10.89 40.84 -68.11
CA ARG A 889 -11.68 40.04 -67.18
C ARG A 889 -11.50 40.67 -65.80
N LYS A 890 -12.43 41.55 -65.41
CA LYS A 890 -12.60 41.95 -64.02
C LYS A 890 -13.03 40.68 -63.27
N TYR A 891 -12.14 40.15 -62.44
CA TYR A 891 -12.47 39.12 -61.47
C TYR A 891 -13.58 39.66 -60.56
N SER A 892 -14.65 38.88 -60.36
CA SER A 892 -15.67 39.22 -59.39
C SER A 892 -15.13 38.91 -58.00
N THR A 893 -15.00 39.94 -57.17
CA THR A 893 -14.60 39.91 -55.76
C THR A 893 -15.51 39.03 -54.87
N SER A 894 -16.62 38.51 -55.42
CA SER A 894 -17.60 37.66 -54.73
C SER A 894 -17.10 36.24 -54.43
N LYS A 895 -16.09 35.71 -55.15
CA LYS A 895 -15.49 34.40 -54.80
C LYS A 895 -14.56 34.49 -53.57
N MET A 896 -13.90 35.64 -53.35
CA MET A 896 -13.11 35.91 -52.14
C MET A 896 -13.95 36.28 -50.92
N GLN A 897 -15.14 36.89 -51.10
CA GLN A 897 -16.06 37.11 -49.97
C GLN A 897 -16.64 35.80 -49.40
N LYS A 898 -16.68 34.71 -50.18
CA LYS A 898 -16.97 33.36 -49.67
C LYS A 898 -15.80 32.74 -48.89
N MET A 899 -14.61 33.33 -48.94
CA MET A 899 -13.40 32.86 -48.23
C MET A 899 -13.24 33.44 -46.83
N GLY A 900 -14.13 34.33 -46.36
CA GLY A 900 -14.06 34.80 -44.97
C GLY A 900 -12.69 35.36 -44.57
N VAL A 901 -12.04 36.13 -45.44
CA VAL A 901 -10.81 36.88 -45.09
C VAL A 901 -11.20 38.09 -44.24
N SER A 902 -11.70 37.81 -43.03
CA SER A 902 -11.31 38.56 -41.85
C SER A 902 -10.01 37.89 -41.39
N LEU A 903 -8.90 38.62 -41.36
CA LEU A 903 -7.62 38.15 -40.78
C LEU A 903 -7.68 38.03 -39.24
N LYS A 904 -8.88 37.81 -38.68
CA LYS A 904 -9.14 37.35 -37.32
C LYS A 904 -10.30 36.35 -37.36
N MET A 905 -10.03 35.16 -36.82
CA MET A 905 -11.04 34.13 -36.55
C MET A 905 -11.67 34.42 -35.18
N GLU A 906 -12.97 34.72 -35.18
CA GLU A 906 -13.77 35.03 -34.00
C GLU A 906 -14.44 33.77 -33.43
N SER A 907 -14.38 33.56 -32.10
CA SER A 907 -15.08 32.48 -31.41
C SER A 907 -16.39 32.94 -30.77
N ASN A 908 -17.53 32.34 -31.16
CA ASN A 908 -18.77 32.42 -30.40
C ASN A 908 -19.02 31.09 -29.65
N MET A 909 -18.83 31.09 -28.32
CA MET A 909 -19.28 30.01 -27.44
C MET A 909 -20.76 30.23 -27.06
N PRO A 910 -21.57 29.16 -26.85
CA PRO A 910 -22.90 29.31 -26.26
C PRO A 910 -22.78 29.75 -24.79
N LYS A 911 -23.51 30.82 -24.42
CA LYS A 911 -23.51 31.42 -23.07
C LYS A 911 -23.83 30.38 -21.99
N GLY A 912 -22.80 29.95 -21.28
CA GLY A 912 -22.87 29.32 -19.96
C GLY A 912 -22.23 30.26 -18.94
N THR A 913 -22.98 30.61 -17.91
CA THR A 913 -22.71 31.65 -16.91
C THR A 913 -21.30 31.59 -16.32
N ILE A 914 -20.47 32.59 -16.62
CA ILE A 914 -19.25 32.94 -15.87
C ILE A 914 -19.48 34.35 -15.33
N GLN A 915 -19.73 34.47 -14.03
CA GLN A 915 -19.67 35.76 -13.33
C GLN A 915 -18.21 36.04 -12.98
N THR A 916 -17.63 37.07 -13.59
CA THR A 916 -16.41 37.71 -13.10
C THR A 916 -16.80 38.73 -12.02
N PRO A 917 -16.17 38.75 -10.83
CA PRO A 917 -16.45 39.77 -9.84
C PRO A 917 -15.84 41.10 -10.31
N ILE A 918 -16.68 42.12 -10.43
CA ILE A 918 -16.24 43.52 -10.58
C ILE A 918 -16.01 44.04 -9.16
N MET A 919 -14.76 44.36 -8.83
CA MET A 919 -14.46 45.16 -7.65
C MET A 919 -14.85 46.62 -7.95
N SER A 920 -15.85 47.12 -7.24
CA SER A 920 -16.09 48.55 -7.07
C SER A 920 -15.44 49.00 -5.76
N ASP A 921 -14.64 50.07 -5.84
CA ASP A 921 -14.24 50.90 -4.70
C ASP A 921 -15.47 51.30 -3.88
N ASP A 922 -15.44 51.06 -2.57
CA ASP A 922 -16.06 51.96 -1.60
C ASP A 922 -15.47 51.73 -0.19
N SER A 923 -15.31 52.86 0.49
CA SER A 923 -14.59 53.13 1.74
C SER A 923 -15.33 52.75 3.04
N ASP A 924 -14.53 52.54 4.09
CA ASP A 924 -14.74 52.79 5.53
C ASP A 924 -15.93 52.17 6.29
N ASN A 925 -15.65 51.24 7.24
CA ASN A 925 -15.73 51.48 8.69
C ASN A 925 -15.60 50.21 9.55
N GLU A 926 -15.08 50.43 10.76
CA GLU A 926 -14.69 49.52 11.84
C GLU A 926 -15.80 48.61 12.41
N THR A 927 -15.47 47.39 12.86
CA THR A 927 -15.43 46.96 14.30
C THR A 927 -15.45 45.43 14.48
N ASP A 928 -14.80 45.01 15.57
CA ASP A 928 -14.54 43.66 16.08
C ASP A 928 -15.65 42.59 15.99
N SER A 929 -15.28 41.37 15.61
CA SER A 929 -15.14 40.23 16.54
C SER A 929 -15.08 38.88 15.81
N MET A 930 -14.09 38.08 16.21
CA MET A 930 -13.79 36.73 15.69
C MET A 930 -14.87 35.70 16.03
N ARG A 931 -15.57 35.17 15.01
CA ARG A 931 -15.95 33.75 14.89
C ARG A 931 -16.62 33.47 13.55
N GLU A 932 -15.94 32.84 12.60
CA GLU A 932 -16.62 32.23 11.46
C GLU A 932 -15.97 30.90 11.02
N SER A 933 -16.73 29.84 11.30
CA SER A 933 -16.82 28.63 10.50
C SER A 933 -17.58 28.95 9.20
N HIS A 934 -17.06 28.58 8.03
CA HIS A 934 -17.87 28.56 6.82
C HIS A 934 -17.83 27.25 6.07
N LEU A 935 -19.06 26.75 5.89
CA LEU A 935 -19.46 25.54 5.20
C LEU A 935 -19.47 25.76 3.68
N SER A 936 -19.28 24.65 2.98
CA SER A 936 -19.27 24.53 1.52
C SER A 936 -20.62 24.84 0.85
N ILE A 937 -20.50 25.46 -0.32
CA ILE A 937 -21.47 25.94 -1.33
C ILE A 937 -22.48 24.87 -1.84
N ALA A 938 -22.56 23.68 -1.23
CA ALA A 938 -23.48 22.62 -1.65
C ALA A 938 -24.94 22.81 -1.17
N GLU A 939 -25.21 23.79 -0.29
CA GLU A 939 -26.53 23.93 0.35
C GLU A 939 -27.38 25.10 -0.21
N VAL A 940 -26.79 26.02 -0.98
CA VAL A 940 -27.54 27.11 -1.65
C VAL A 940 -28.25 26.62 -2.93
N ALA A 941 -27.84 25.47 -3.48
CA ALA A 941 -28.45 24.91 -4.69
C ALA A 941 -29.80 24.19 -4.45
N ARG A 942 -30.32 24.16 -3.21
CA ARG A 942 -31.56 23.43 -2.88
C ARG A 942 -32.80 24.29 -2.61
N GLU A 943 -32.71 25.61 -2.65
CA GLU A 943 -33.85 26.47 -2.26
C GLU A 943 -34.44 27.35 -3.38
N MET A 944 -34.14 27.08 -4.65
CA MET A 944 -34.80 27.75 -5.79
C MET A 944 -35.36 26.74 -6.81
N ARG A 945 -36.24 25.86 -6.32
CA ARG A 945 -37.19 25.10 -7.15
C ARG A 945 -38.60 25.30 -6.63
N HIS A 946 -39.22 26.43 -6.97
CA HIS A 946 -40.65 26.53 -7.23
C HIS A 946 -40.94 27.88 -7.87
N GLU A 947 -41.11 27.90 -9.19
CA GLU A 947 -42.27 28.48 -9.91
C GLU A 947 -41.95 28.67 -11.41
N HIS A 948 -43.02 28.60 -12.21
CA HIS A 948 -43.08 28.91 -13.64
C HIS A 948 -42.50 27.88 -14.62
N THR A 949 -43.23 26.77 -14.74
CA THR A 949 -43.37 26.04 -16.01
C THR A 949 -44.62 26.53 -16.77
N LYS A 950 -44.53 26.48 -18.10
CA LYS A 950 -45.58 26.74 -19.14
C LYS A 950 -45.69 28.18 -19.66
N ARG A 951 -44.88 28.50 -20.68
CA ARG A 951 -45.26 29.11 -21.97
C ARG A 951 -43.99 29.56 -22.73
N LEU A 952 -43.27 28.62 -23.35
CA LEU A 952 -42.26 28.95 -24.37
C LEU A 952 -41.77 27.74 -25.18
N ALA A 953 -42.59 26.67 -25.26
CA ALA A 953 -42.21 25.43 -25.95
C ALA A 953 -42.71 25.33 -27.41
N SER A 954 -43.28 26.40 -27.98
CA SER A 954 -43.88 26.35 -29.33
C SER A 954 -43.24 27.30 -30.36
N SER A 955 -42.13 27.97 -30.04
CA SER A 955 -41.49 28.93 -30.98
C SER A 955 -40.07 28.56 -31.41
N ILE A 956 -39.53 27.41 -30.98
CA ILE A 956 -38.14 27.02 -31.25
C ILE A 956 -38.02 26.05 -32.46
N SER A 957 -39.12 25.51 -33.00
CA SER A 957 -39.08 24.53 -34.09
C SER A 957 -39.04 25.10 -35.51
N LYS A 958 -38.82 26.42 -35.70
CA LYS A 958 -38.79 27.04 -37.04
C LYS A 958 -37.54 27.87 -37.39
N PHE A 959 -36.51 27.92 -36.54
CA PHE A 959 -35.28 28.67 -36.82
C PHE A 959 -34.02 27.81 -37.04
N GLN A 960 -34.18 26.49 -37.21
CA GLN A 960 -33.06 25.55 -37.32
C GLN A 960 -32.88 25.00 -38.74
N LYS A 961 -32.86 25.92 -39.73
CA LYS A 961 -32.49 25.62 -41.12
C LYS A 961 -31.85 26.85 -41.76
N ARG A 962 -30.57 27.10 -41.43
CA ARG A 962 -29.50 27.78 -42.21
C ARG A 962 -28.48 28.43 -41.26
N SER A 963 -27.50 27.65 -40.82
CA SER A 963 -26.16 28.15 -40.49
C SER A 963 -25.19 26.97 -40.56
N SER A 964 -24.35 26.95 -41.58
CA SER A 964 -23.19 26.06 -41.66
C SER A 964 -22.15 26.56 -40.66
N SER A 965 -22.02 25.87 -39.54
CA SER A 965 -21.00 26.10 -38.52
C SER A 965 -19.61 25.75 -39.08
N GLN A 966 -18.78 26.75 -39.38
CA GLN A 966 -17.34 26.53 -39.53
C GLN A 966 -16.73 26.42 -38.13
N ASN A 967 -16.30 25.21 -37.75
CA ASN A 967 -15.67 24.93 -36.45
C ASN A 967 -14.23 25.47 -36.45
N LEU A 968 -13.89 26.29 -35.45
CA LEU A 968 -12.59 26.94 -35.30
C LEU A 968 -11.57 25.99 -34.64
N LYS A 969 -10.37 25.84 -35.22
CA LYS A 969 -9.27 25.02 -34.66
C LYS A 969 -8.28 25.93 -33.89
N PRO A 970 -7.72 25.52 -32.73
CA PRO A 970 -6.63 26.24 -32.10
C PRO A 970 -5.39 26.20 -33.01
N VAL A 971 -4.75 27.35 -33.19
CA VAL A 971 -3.65 27.56 -34.14
C VAL A 971 -2.36 27.80 -33.36
N PHE A 972 -1.21 27.31 -33.85
CA PHE A 972 0.07 27.63 -33.23
C PHE A 972 0.43 29.09 -33.48
N SER A 973 0.99 29.73 -32.47
CA SER A 973 1.41 31.11 -32.53
C SER A 973 2.93 31.19 -32.67
N GLY A 974 3.40 32.03 -33.59
CA GLY A 974 4.80 32.47 -33.67
C GLY A 974 5.09 33.73 -32.85
N ARG A 975 4.10 34.21 -32.07
CA ARG A 975 4.25 35.41 -31.23
C ARG A 975 5.11 35.14 -30.01
N ALA A 976 5.76 36.19 -29.56
CA ALA A 976 6.44 36.27 -28.27
C ALA A 976 5.55 35.80 -27.11
N LEU A 977 6.14 35.11 -26.13
CA LEU A 977 5.48 34.70 -24.88
C LEU A 977 5.01 35.97 -24.11
N PRO A 978 3.83 35.95 -23.49
CA PRO A 978 3.41 37.03 -22.60
C PRO A 978 4.39 37.22 -21.43
N ASN A 979 4.48 38.45 -20.92
CA ASN A 979 5.29 38.76 -19.73
C ASN A 979 4.75 37.98 -18.53
N THR A 980 5.61 37.37 -17.74
CA THR A 980 5.18 36.56 -16.58
C THR A 980 5.51 37.27 -15.28
N ARG A 981 4.57 37.37 -14.34
CA ARG A 981 4.81 37.85 -12.97
C ARG A 981 4.49 36.77 -11.96
N VAL A 982 5.27 36.77 -10.88
CA VAL A 982 4.96 36.00 -9.68
C VAL A 982 3.93 36.80 -8.90
N LEU A 983 2.68 36.32 -8.85
CA LEU A 983 1.66 36.89 -7.99
C LEU A 983 1.82 36.31 -6.59
N GLU A 984 2.11 37.16 -5.62
CA GLU A 984 1.96 36.86 -4.20
C GLU A 984 0.52 37.27 -3.82
N ASP A 985 -0.36 36.31 -3.54
CA ASP A 985 -1.68 36.61 -2.99
C ASP A 985 -1.52 37.43 -1.68
N SER A 986 -2.46 38.33 -1.39
CA SER A 986 -2.45 39.20 -0.20
C SER A 986 -2.45 38.46 1.15
N THR A 987 -2.63 37.14 1.14
CA THR A 987 -2.54 36.21 2.28
C THR A 987 -1.17 35.52 2.40
N GLY A 988 -0.25 35.69 1.43
CA GLY A 988 1.12 35.19 1.46
C GLY A 988 1.30 33.69 1.22
N ASP A 989 0.25 32.93 0.91
CA ASP A 989 0.33 31.46 0.97
C ASP A 989 0.79 30.76 -0.33
N GLN A 990 0.67 31.36 -1.53
CA GLN A 990 1.05 30.70 -2.79
C GLN A 990 1.56 31.64 -3.89
N PRO A 991 2.87 31.71 -4.18
CA PRO A 991 3.38 32.42 -5.34
C PRO A 991 3.15 31.58 -6.61
N SER A 992 2.34 32.09 -7.55
CA SER A 992 2.10 31.44 -8.85
C SER A 992 2.61 32.30 -10.00
N ILE A 993 3.19 31.66 -11.04
CA ILE A 993 3.60 32.37 -12.26
C ILE A 993 2.36 32.51 -13.14
N VAL A 994 1.93 33.74 -13.39
CA VAL A 994 0.80 34.04 -14.28
C VAL A 994 1.27 34.96 -15.42
N PRO A 995 0.85 34.69 -16.67
CA PRO A 995 1.08 35.61 -17.77
C PRO A 995 0.27 36.90 -17.56
N ILE A 996 0.91 38.05 -17.75
CA ILE A 996 0.31 39.39 -17.79
C ILE A 996 0.08 39.76 -19.26
N ASP A 997 -1.12 40.24 -19.56
CA ASP A 997 -1.41 40.93 -20.83
C ASP A 997 -1.02 42.41 -20.70
N ASP A 998 -0.11 42.89 -21.55
CA ASP A 998 0.46 44.25 -21.53
C ASP A 998 -0.57 45.39 -21.79
N ASN A 999 -1.87 45.12 -21.84
CA ASN A 999 -2.92 46.08 -22.21
C ASN A 999 -3.60 46.81 -21.05
N LEU A 1000 -3.16 46.63 -19.79
CA LEU A 1000 -3.83 47.21 -18.62
C LEU A 1000 -3.05 48.27 -17.85
N GLU A 1001 -1.78 48.53 -18.18
CA GLU A 1001 -1.00 49.58 -17.52
C GLU A 1001 -0.15 50.39 -18.52
N SER A 1002 -0.73 51.44 -19.09
CA SER A 1002 0.09 52.56 -19.60
C SER A 1002 -0.62 53.90 -19.47
N SER A 1003 -0.18 54.70 -18.50
CA SER A 1003 -0.27 56.16 -18.52
C SER A 1003 0.71 56.73 -19.58
N PRO A 1004 0.48 57.93 -20.13
CA PRO A 1004 1.12 58.33 -21.38
C PRO A 1004 2.51 58.93 -21.14
N SER A 1005 3.58 58.29 -21.61
CA SER A 1005 4.83 58.99 -21.85
C SER A 1005 5.65 58.41 -23.02
N ARG A 1006 5.84 59.29 -24.02
CA ARG A 1006 6.87 59.40 -25.06
C ARG A 1006 7.70 58.16 -25.46
N ALA A 1007 7.37 57.68 -26.67
CA ALA A 1007 8.25 57.32 -27.80
C ALA A 1007 9.49 56.45 -27.55
N ASP A 1008 9.43 55.19 -28.02
CA ASP A 1008 10.43 54.63 -28.92
C ASP A 1008 9.81 53.52 -29.80
N GLY A 1009 10.25 53.48 -31.07
CA GLY A 1009 9.52 52.84 -32.17
C GLY A 1009 9.59 51.32 -32.21
N SER A 1010 8.45 50.68 -32.00
CA SER A 1010 8.06 49.46 -32.72
C SER A 1010 6.56 49.54 -32.99
N SER A 1011 6.18 49.44 -34.26
CA SER A 1011 4.84 49.77 -34.76
C SER A 1011 3.77 48.84 -34.18
N ALA A 1012 3.00 49.35 -33.21
CA ALA A 1012 1.70 48.81 -32.87
C ALA A 1012 0.81 48.82 -34.12
N ARG A 1013 0.42 47.63 -34.61
CA ARG A 1013 -0.53 47.48 -35.72
C ARG A 1013 -1.86 48.14 -35.33
N SER A 1014 -2.21 49.22 -36.02
CA SER A 1014 -3.50 49.89 -35.88
C SER A 1014 -4.64 48.96 -36.31
N ILE A 1015 -5.76 49.02 -35.58
CA ILE A 1015 -7.02 48.39 -35.98
C ILE A 1015 -7.53 49.18 -37.19
N ALA A 1016 -7.48 48.58 -38.38
CA ALA A 1016 -8.09 49.17 -39.58
C ALA A 1016 -9.62 49.09 -39.48
N PRO A 1017 -10.38 50.12 -39.93
CA PRO A 1017 -11.84 50.09 -39.91
C PRO A 1017 -12.40 49.09 -40.94
N GLU A 1018 -13.65 48.64 -40.73
CA GLU A 1018 -14.38 47.71 -41.60
C GLU A 1018 -14.34 48.14 -43.08
N ILE A 1019 -13.85 47.24 -43.94
CA ILE A 1019 -13.62 47.51 -45.36
C ILE A 1019 -14.90 47.25 -46.17
N SER A 1020 -15.33 48.26 -46.90
CA SER A 1020 -16.48 48.28 -47.82
C SER A 1020 -16.22 47.50 -49.13
N PRO A 1021 -17.23 47.18 -49.97
CA PRO A 1021 -17.17 46.14 -51.02
C PRO A 1021 -16.24 46.38 -52.23
N CYS A 1022 -15.34 47.36 -52.17
CA CYS A 1022 -14.45 47.75 -53.26
C CYS A 1022 -12.97 47.73 -52.80
N CYS A 1023 -12.39 46.55 -52.58
CA CYS A 1023 -10.95 46.44 -52.37
C CYS A 1023 -10.17 46.65 -53.69
N SER A 1024 -9.16 47.52 -53.66
CA SER A 1024 -8.17 47.73 -54.72
C SER A 1024 -7.06 46.67 -54.68
N GLU A 1025 -6.39 46.44 -55.82
CA GLU A 1025 -5.24 45.52 -55.97
C GLU A 1025 -4.12 45.79 -54.93
N SER A 1026 -3.96 47.06 -54.51
CA SER A 1026 -3.01 47.49 -53.49
C SER A 1026 -3.27 46.90 -52.09
N SER A 1027 -4.54 46.75 -51.69
CA SER A 1027 -4.91 46.20 -50.37
C SER A 1027 -4.68 44.69 -50.29
N LEU A 1028 -4.77 44.00 -51.43
CA LEU A 1028 -4.50 42.56 -51.51
C LEU A 1028 -2.99 42.29 -51.46
N VAL A 1029 -2.18 43.11 -52.11
CA VAL A 1029 -0.71 43.07 -51.99
C VAL A 1029 -0.28 43.34 -50.54
N GLU A 1030 -0.86 44.37 -49.90
CA GLU A 1030 -0.58 44.69 -48.49
C GLU A 1030 -1.00 43.55 -47.53
N ALA A 1031 -2.13 42.88 -47.79
CA ALA A 1031 -2.54 41.71 -47.01
C ALA A 1031 -1.62 40.49 -47.22
N MET A 1032 -1.08 40.31 -48.44
CA MET A 1032 -0.15 39.22 -48.75
C MET A 1032 1.27 39.46 -48.20
N GLU A 1033 1.72 40.72 -48.16
CA GLU A 1033 2.99 41.10 -47.53
C GLU A 1033 2.93 40.97 -45.99
N ASN A 1034 1.74 41.06 -45.40
CA ASN A 1034 1.51 40.98 -43.96
C ASN A 1034 1.19 39.57 -43.42
N LEU A 1035 1.20 38.54 -44.28
CA LEU A 1035 0.89 37.16 -43.91
C LEU A 1035 1.95 36.58 -42.96
N GLY A 1036 1.56 36.21 -41.73
CA GLY A 1036 2.46 35.61 -40.72
C GLY A 1036 2.27 34.10 -40.53
N PHE A 1037 3.06 33.48 -39.65
CA PHE A 1037 2.91 32.06 -39.32
C PHE A 1037 1.56 31.79 -38.63
N GLY A 1038 1.13 32.71 -37.76
CA GLY A 1038 -0.17 32.62 -37.06
C GLY A 1038 -1.40 32.68 -37.97
N ASP A 1039 -1.26 33.16 -39.20
CA ASP A 1039 -2.37 33.30 -40.16
C ASP A 1039 -2.52 32.07 -41.09
N LEU A 1040 -1.62 31.09 -40.96
CA LEU A 1040 -1.60 29.89 -41.78
C LEU A 1040 -2.60 28.84 -41.29
N PRO A 1041 -3.24 28.08 -42.21
CA PRO A 1041 -4.02 26.90 -41.83
C PRO A 1041 -3.17 25.86 -41.09
N SER A 1042 -3.77 25.13 -40.14
CA SER A 1042 -3.12 24.08 -39.33
C SER A 1042 -2.19 23.14 -40.11
N ARG A 1043 -2.63 22.58 -41.25
CA ARG A 1043 -1.81 21.70 -42.11
C ARG A 1043 -0.56 22.38 -42.67
N ALA A 1044 -0.64 23.66 -43.04
CA ALA A 1044 0.52 24.43 -43.50
C ALA A 1044 1.50 24.73 -42.35
N GLN A 1045 0.99 25.01 -41.15
CA GLN A 1045 1.82 25.15 -39.95
C GLN A 1045 2.57 23.87 -39.60
N TYR A 1046 1.89 22.71 -39.64
CA TYR A 1046 2.50 21.40 -39.40
C TYR A 1046 3.64 21.10 -40.38
N LEU A 1047 3.52 21.49 -41.66
CA LEU A 1047 4.59 21.35 -42.65
C LEU A 1047 5.80 22.23 -42.35
N VAL A 1048 5.58 23.48 -41.94
CA VAL A 1048 6.66 24.41 -41.53
C VAL A 1048 7.37 23.87 -40.29
N LEU A 1049 6.61 23.43 -39.27
CA LEU A 1049 7.16 22.85 -38.05
C LEU A 1049 7.93 21.55 -38.33
N ASN A 1050 7.43 20.69 -39.23
CA ASN A 1050 8.13 19.48 -39.63
C ASN A 1050 9.48 19.78 -40.29
N ASP A 1051 9.54 20.71 -41.25
CA ASP A 1051 10.80 21.13 -41.91
C ASP A 1051 11.80 21.67 -40.88
N MET A 1052 11.34 22.52 -39.96
CA MET A 1052 12.16 23.06 -38.88
C MET A 1052 12.72 21.95 -37.98
N MET A 1053 11.84 21.06 -37.48
CA MET A 1053 12.23 20.00 -36.55
C MET A 1053 13.15 18.97 -37.21
N LEU A 1054 12.93 18.63 -38.48
CA LEU A 1054 13.80 17.71 -39.22
C LEU A 1054 15.22 18.26 -39.40
N GLN A 1055 15.36 19.55 -39.68
CA GLN A 1055 16.67 20.18 -39.85
C GLN A 1055 17.44 20.33 -38.54
N LEU A 1056 16.76 20.64 -37.44
CA LEU A 1056 17.39 20.91 -36.13
C LEU A 1056 17.61 19.64 -35.26
N SER A 1057 16.75 18.64 -35.41
CA SER A 1057 16.59 17.53 -34.45
C SER A 1057 16.86 16.16 -35.06
N ARG A 1058 17.59 16.09 -36.17
CA ARG A 1058 17.95 14.82 -36.83
C ARG A 1058 18.78 13.87 -35.96
N ASN A 1059 19.56 14.43 -35.03
CA ASN A 1059 20.47 13.69 -34.15
C ASN A 1059 19.95 13.55 -32.71
N SER A 1060 18.71 13.96 -32.40
CA SER A 1060 18.16 13.80 -31.06
C SER A 1060 17.55 12.42 -30.84
N SER A 1061 17.63 11.95 -29.60
CA SER A 1061 17.10 10.65 -29.20
C SER A 1061 15.62 10.70 -28.84
N LEU A 1062 15.16 11.86 -28.35
CA LEU A 1062 13.78 12.08 -27.89
C LEU A 1062 13.37 13.54 -28.07
N ILE A 1063 12.12 13.75 -28.48
CA ILE A 1063 11.50 15.08 -28.61
C ILE A 1063 10.26 15.19 -27.72
N PHE A 1064 10.16 16.29 -26.97
CA PHE A 1064 8.91 16.72 -26.33
C PHE A 1064 8.34 17.94 -27.07
N SER A 1065 7.07 17.86 -27.49
CA SER A 1065 6.38 18.95 -28.18
C SER A 1065 4.92 19.04 -27.75
N THR A 1066 4.17 20.00 -28.27
CA THR A 1066 2.80 20.30 -27.84
C THR A 1066 1.76 19.51 -28.64
N LEU A 1067 0.73 18.98 -27.98
CA LEU A 1067 -0.35 18.24 -28.64
C LEU A 1067 -1.51 19.20 -28.98
N PRO A 1068 -1.86 19.37 -30.27
CA PRO A 1068 -3.09 20.05 -30.66
C PRO A 1068 -4.29 19.19 -30.32
N ILE A 1069 -5.21 19.69 -29.48
CA ILE A 1069 -6.44 18.95 -29.13
C ILE A 1069 -7.46 19.06 -30.27
N PRO A 1070 -8.13 17.95 -30.66
CA PRO A 1070 -9.20 17.99 -31.65
C PRO A 1070 -10.43 18.71 -31.10
N PRO A 1071 -11.19 19.46 -31.93
CA PRO A 1071 -12.42 20.08 -31.46
C PRO A 1071 -13.45 19.02 -31.03
N LEU A 1072 -14.27 19.36 -30.05
CA LEU A 1072 -15.27 18.43 -29.51
C LEU A 1072 -16.26 17.99 -30.60
N GLY A 1073 -16.46 16.68 -30.73
CA GLY A 1073 -17.35 16.08 -31.73
C GLY A 1073 -16.67 15.70 -33.04
N THR A 1074 -15.33 15.83 -33.17
CA THR A 1074 -14.58 15.38 -34.35
C THR A 1074 -14.75 13.87 -34.57
N HIS A 1075 -14.83 13.08 -33.49
CA HIS A 1075 -15.05 11.63 -33.55
C HIS A 1075 -16.35 11.19 -34.26
N LYS A 1076 -17.35 12.07 -34.37
CA LYS A 1076 -18.65 11.75 -35.00
C LYS A 1076 -18.53 11.61 -36.51
N ASP A 1077 -17.60 12.34 -37.12
CA ASP A 1077 -17.33 12.28 -38.55
C ASP A 1077 -16.02 11.54 -38.81
N LEU A 1078 -16.10 10.44 -39.56
CA LEU A 1078 -14.94 9.62 -39.91
C LEU A 1078 -13.92 10.42 -40.72
N GLN A 1079 -14.37 11.31 -41.61
CA GLN A 1079 -13.47 12.07 -42.47
C GLN A 1079 -12.69 13.10 -41.65
N GLN A 1080 -13.36 13.84 -40.77
CA GLN A 1080 -12.69 14.82 -39.89
C GLN A 1080 -11.72 14.16 -38.91
N SER A 1081 -12.07 12.97 -38.41
CA SER A 1081 -11.17 12.18 -37.56
C SER A 1081 -9.92 11.74 -38.32
N LEU A 1082 -10.08 11.32 -39.58
CA LEU A 1082 -8.97 10.95 -40.45
C LEU A 1082 -8.10 12.16 -40.77
N ASP A 1083 -8.70 13.28 -41.17
CA ASP A 1083 -7.98 14.53 -41.48
C ASP A 1083 -7.13 14.99 -40.29
N TYR A 1084 -7.65 14.91 -39.06
CA TYR A 1084 -6.90 15.25 -37.85
C TYR A 1084 -5.67 14.35 -37.62
N ILE A 1085 -5.82 13.03 -37.78
CA ILE A 1085 -4.68 12.11 -37.60
C ILE A 1085 -3.66 12.29 -38.73
N GLU A 1086 -4.11 12.50 -39.97
CA GLU A 1086 -3.23 12.77 -41.11
C GLU A 1086 -2.45 14.07 -40.94
N ASP A 1087 -3.09 15.14 -40.44
CA ASP A 1087 -2.42 16.41 -40.18
C ASP A 1087 -1.29 16.26 -39.13
N ILE A 1088 -1.53 15.50 -38.05
CA ILE A 1088 -0.48 15.15 -37.07
C ILE A 1088 0.58 14.22 -37.68
N ASP A 1089 0.19 13.31 -38.58
CA ASP A 1089 1.11 12.41 -39.24
C ASP A 1089 2.07 13.14 -40.18
N VAL A 1090 1.56 14.13 -40.90
CA VAL A 1090 2.37 15.06 -41.72
C VAL A 1090 3.37 15.80 -40.85
N TRP A 1091 2.93 16.29 -39.68
CA TRP A 1091 3.83 16.97 -38.75
C TRP A 1091 4.94 16.06 -38.22
N LEU A 1092 4.61 14.83 -37.86
CA LEU A 1092 5.54 13.91 -37.20
C LEU A 1092 6.29 12.99 -38.17
N ASN A 1093 6.17 13.23 -39.46
CA ASN A 1093 6.79 12.39 -40.48
C ASN A 1093 8.32 12.46 -40.38
N SER A 1094 8.98 11.30 -40.38
CA SER A 1094 10.44 11.15 -40.33
C SER A 1094 11.16 11.77 -39.13
N LEU A 1095 10.44 12.15 -38.08
CA LEU A 1095 11.04 12.61 -36.81
C LEU A 1095 11.51 11.44 -35.94
N PRO A 1096 12.50 11.67 -35.05
CA PRO A 1096 12.87 10.73 -33.99
C PRO A 1096 11.69 10.51 -33.01
N PRO A 1097 11.81 9.61 -32.01
CA PRO A 1097 10.74 9.37 -31.04
C PRO A 1097 10.22 10.67 -30.42
N THR A 1098 8.92 10.93 -30.58
CA THR A 1098 8.29 12.20 -30.17
C THR A 1098 7.12 11.94 -29.23
N MET A 1099 7.10 12.67 -28.12
CA MET A 1099 5.97 12.72 -27.19
C MET A 1099 5.30 14.09 -27.27
N LEU A 1100 4.05 14.10 -27.73
CA LEU A 1100 3.21 15.29 -27.79
C LEU A 1100 2.44 15.45 -26.49
N ILE A 1101 2.46 16.62 -25.87
CA ILE A 1101 1.90 16.87 -24.53
C ILE A 1101 0.88 18.01 -24.60
N ASN A 1102 -0.25 17.85 -23.93
CA ASN A 1102 -1.20 18.93 -23.64
C ASN A 1102 -1.50 18.96 -22.14
N SER A 1103 -1.48 20.16 -21.54
CA SER A 1103 -1.86 20.41 -20.16
C SER A 1103 -3.00 21.41 -20.08
N GLN A 1104 -3.99 21.11 -19.24
CA GLN A 1104 -5.10 22.02 -18.90
C GLN A 1104 -5.07 22.42 -17.41
N THR A 1105 -4.08 21.95 -16.66
CA THR A 1105 -3.92 22.21 -15.23
C THR A 1105 -2.61 22.92 -14.95
N MET A 1106 -2.60 23.86 -14.01
CA MET A 1106 -1.37 24.53 -13.57
C MET A 1106 -0.40 23.54 -12.91
N THR A 1107 0.82 23.45 -13.43
CA THR A 1107 1.82 22.46 -12.99
C THR A 1107 3.00 23.08 -12.23
N VAL A 1108 3.10 24.42 -12.17
CA VAL A 1108 4.23 25.13 -11.55
C VAL A 1108 3.78 26.26 -10.64
N THR A 1109 4.25 26.25 -9.40
CA THR A 1109 4.33 27.44 -8.54
C THR A 1109 5.81 27.72 -8.25
N THR A 1110 6.22 28.99 -8.36
CA THR A 1110 7.52 29.42 -7.85
C THR A 1110 7.42 29.52 -6.34
N ALA A 1111 7.55 28.40 -5.63
CA ALA A 1111 7.86 28.47 -4.21
C ALA A 1111 9.34 28.84 -4.04
N LEU A 1112 9.63 30.14 -4.10
CA LEU A 1112 10.77 30.75 -3.42
C LEU A 1112 10.24 31.83 -2.49
#